data_AF-A0A419FD69-F1
#
_entry.id   AF-A0A419FD69-F1
#
_cell.length_a   1.000
_cell.length_b   1.000
_cell.length_c   1.000
_cell.angle_alpha   90.00
_cell.angle_beta   90.00
_cell.angle_gamma   90.00
#
_symmetry.space_group_name_H-M   'P 1'
#
loop_
_entity.id
_entity.type
_entity.pdbx_description
1 polymer ?
#
loop_
_entity_poly.entity_id
_entity_poly.type
_entity_poly.pdbx_seq_one_letter_code
_entity_poly.pdbx_strand_id
1 'polypeptide(L)'
;MRRIITDQIPENKGYIMSKSIVVLTAVMAAFSLAWATDVTGPVSGIWATGQSPYNVIGDINVPSGQSLIIEPGVQIVFQGSYKFIINQQATLTAVGTLADSIIFTAANPLVGWRGLRFLDASDSCRLEYCHITHGMATSGEYFSAEVKGGAIHCDGVDMTVRNCLIERCKAFHGSAIYVTASNPLIELNTIQYDTSTVNGGSHGSAIFCFGNAHPTIQGNIIRYNYSNWSGGGIACEENSSPLITMNVIEYNYAYQVGGGILCYEDGNPHIYQNTISHNWTSSSEGSGGGIHVGLSDPVIEENIIAHNHGKDYGGGVTFNYYSNGQLLNNEIYGNYIQTYDATNGGGGVCIWAQCNTSVIGNTIHDNYVNSTTGRGGGIYWHSSSVPSIQKNLIYNNNAHYGGGIYGLGSFSGVQITNNTIALNSATNGGGIYLEYTHPCIANCIVWNNTPDQILLLTAHPSIIYSDISGGWPGVGNISEDPLFINPSAYDFSLQSGSPCINAGDPASPLDPDGTCADMGAIYYDLSGIPGVEVTLQPDSLSIQIPASGGSFDYHAVITNISAYPQTCNAWIMQCTPSGTWQGPMLEPVFLILPAGAQLEPQRTQTVPGSALPGTYLYCGYVGMYPSVKWDSSYFEYTKLTTGDGPWISDWACTGEPFPGETQNNFILPPSSFILSASPNPFNPSTTIAIALPEAARVHLAIYDLSGRLVSDLISGWRDAGAHEVTFDASGLPSGLYFARLVAGDIAQTRKLVLLK
;
A
#
# COMPACT_ATOMS: atom_id res chain seq x y z
N MET A 1 -25.28 15.61 -37.18
CA MET A 1 -25.93 16.93 -37.40
C MET A 1 -25.24 17.91 -36.45
N ARG A 2 -24.55 18.93 -37.00
CA ARG A 2 -23.66 19.86 -36.27
C ARG A 2 -24.39 20.59 -35.13
N ARG A 3 -23.82 20.61 -33.93
CA ARG A 3 -24.09 21.66 -32.95
C ARG A 3 -22.77 22.12 -32.32
N ILE A 4 -22.46 23.38 -32.62
CA ILE A 4 -21.37 24.19 -32.09
C ILE A 4 -21.78 24.58 -30.66
N ILE A 5 -20.90 24.36 -29.68
CA ILE A 5 -20.90 25.08 -28.41
C ILE A 5 -19.47 25.56 -28.17
N THR A 6 -19.29 26.85 -28.41
CA THR A 6 -18.20 27.70 -27.94
C THR A 6 -18.37 28.00 -26.45
N ASP A 7 -17.26 28.39 -25.81
CA ASP A 7 -17.11 28.98 -24.46
C ASP A 7 -16.92 27.94 -23.32
N GLN A 8 -15.91 27.97 -22.44
CA GLN A 8 -15.03 29.03 -21.95
C GLN A 8 -13.62 28.46 -21.62
N ILE A 9 -12.57 29.15 -22.05
CA ILE A 9 -11.20 28.97 -21.55
C ILE A 9 -11.05 29.89 -20.33
N PRO A 10 -10.71 29.41 -19.12
CA PRO A 10 -10.43 30.31 -18.00
C PRO A 10 -9.10 31.01 -18.21
N GLU A 11 -9.15 32.34 -18.16
CA GLU A 11 -8.01 33.24 -18.22
C GLU A 11 -6.93 32.92 -17.18
N ASN A 12 -5.69 32.95 -17.67
CA ASN A 12 -4.47 33.12 -16.89
C ASN A 12 -4.59 34.23 -15.85
N LYS A 13 -4.46 33.88 -14.56
CA LYS A 13 -3.96 34.80 -13.53
C LYS A 13 -2.72 34.20 -12.89
N GLY A 14 -1.65 34.97 -12.98
CA GLY A 14 -0.28 34.53 -12.81
C GLY A 14 0.10 34.19 -11.38
N TYR A 15 1.00 33.20 -11.28
CA TYR A 15 1.97 33.12 -10.20
C TYR A 15 3.35 33.41 -10.77
N ILE A 16 3.99 34.38 -10.12
CA ILE A 16 5.30 34.94 -10.42
C ILE A 16 6.33 33.83 -10.17
N MET A 17 6.86 33.23 -11.24
CA MET A 17 8.09 32.46 -11.13
C MET A 17 9.26 33.42 -10.92
N SER A 18 9.96 33.23 -9.80
CA SER A 18 11.16 33.98 -9.45
C SER A 18 12.20 33.82 -10.55
N LYS A 19 12.70 34.95 -11.04
CA LYS A 19 13.85 35.03 -11.93
C LYS A 19 15.07 34.39 -11.25
N SER A 20 15.38 33.15 -11.60
CA SER A 20 16.75 32.63 -11.50
C SER A 20 17.30 32.54 -12.91
N ILE A 21 18.07 33.56 -13.24
CA ILE A 21 18.95 33.65 -14.41
C ILE A 21 19.93 32.48 -14.31
N VAL A 22 19.74 31.43 -15.14
CA VAL A 22 20.85 30.53 -15.46
C VAL A 22 21.54 31.11 -16.67
N VAL A 23 22.68 31.71 -16.39
CA VAL A 23 23.61 32.28 -17.33
C VAL A 23 24.04 31.18 -18.32
N LEU A 24 23.74 31.39 -19.59
CA LEU A 24 24.37 30.68 -20.70
C LEU A 24 25.82 31.18 -20.79
N THR A 25 26.68 30.72 -19.89
CA THR A 25 28.12 30.99 -19.97
C THR A 25 28.71 30.00 -20.94
N ALA A 26 28.98 30.50 -22.14
CA ALA A 26 29.92 29.90 -23.08
C ALA A 26 31.27 29.71 -22.35
N VAL A 27 31.52 28.49 -21.88
CA VAL A 27 32.87 28.06 -21.52
C VAL A 27 33.54 27.74 -22.84
N MET A 28 34.25 28.72 -23.40
CA MET A 28 35.37 28.47 -24.31
C MET A 28 36.46 27.76 -23.49
N ALA A 29 36.26 26.46 -23.25
CA ALA A 29 37.38 25.55 -23.08
C ALA A 29 37.96 25.33 -24.48
N ALA A 30 39.26 25.45 -24.61
CA ALA A 30 39.98 25.15 -25.84
C ALA A 30 39.82 23.66 -26.16
N PHE A 31 38.69 23.30 -26.80
CA PHE A 31 38.54 22.03 -27.47
C PHE A 31 39.45 22.07 -28.68
N SER A 32 40.43 21.15 -28.73
CA SER A 32 40.91 20.68 -30.01
C SER A 32 39.69 20.38 -30.87
N LEU A 33 39.60 20.96 -32.07
CA LEU A 33 38.63 20.57 -33.08
C LEU A 33 38.84 19.07 -33.36
N ALA A 34 38.18 18.22 -32.61
CA ALA A 34 37.99 16.83 -32.97
C ALA A 34 37.07 16.85 -34.18
N TRP A 35 37.60 16.40 -35.31
CA TRP A 35 36.81 16.23 -36.51
C TRP A 35 35.83 15.09 -36.24
N ALA A 36 34.55 15.28 -36.56
CA ALA A 36 33.56 14.22 -36.46
C ALA A 36 34.05 13.00 -37.26
N THR A 37 33.87 11.81 -36.70
CA THR A 37 34.36 10.57 -37.31
C THR A 37 33.21 9.87 -38.02
N ASP A 38 33.21 9.89 -39.34
CA ASP A 38 32.22 9.17 -40.13
C ASP A 38 32.49 7.65 -40.11
N VAL A 39 31.47 6.84 -39.82
CA VAL A 39 31.56 5.38 -39.73
C VAL A 39 30.44 4.69 -40.51
N THR A 40 30.76 3.54 -41.10
CA THR A 40 29.83 2.65 -41.82
C THR A 40 30.43 1.24 -41.95
N GLY A 41 29.61 0.21 -42.06
CA GLY A 41 30.08 -1.17 -42.22
C GLY A 41 30.63 -1.82 -40.94
N PRO A 42 31.55 -2.79 -41.05
CA PRO A 42 32.17 -3.45 -39.90
C PRO A 42 32.93 -2.48 -38.99
N VAL A 43 32.67 -2.51 -37.68
CA VAL A 43 33.34 -1.69 -36.65
C VAL A 43 33.82 -2.55 -35.48
N SER A 44 34.99 -2.24 -34.93
CA SER A 44 35.56 -2.91 -33.75
C SER A 44 36.63 -2.03 -33.10
N GLY A 45 37.15 -2.44 -31.94
CA GLY A 45 38.21 -1.73 -31.22
C GLY A 45 37.66 -0.76 -30.18
N ILE A 46 38.22 0.45 -30.11
CA ILE A 46 37.85 1.47 -29.12
C ILE A 46 37.34 2.71 -29.85
N TRP A 47 36.18 3.19 -29.45
CA TRP A 47 35.69 4.52 -29.79
C TRP A 47 36.03 5.49 -28.68
N ALA A 48 36.96 6.40 -28.96
CA ALA A 48 37.55 7.31 -27.99
C ALA A 48 36.83 8.67 -27.97
N THR A 49 36.73 9.29 -26.80
CA THR A 49 36.05 10.59 -26.63
C THR A 49 36.66 11.68 -27.51
N GLY A 50 37.98 11.62 -27.78
CA GLY A 50 38.68 12.57 -28.65
C GLY A 50 38.33 12.49 -30.14
N GLN A 51 37.55 11.50 -30.57
CA GLN A 51 37.04 11.30 -31.93
C GLN A 51 35.52 11.50 -32.04
N SER A 52 34.87 11.83 -30.92
CA SER A 52 33.44 12.14 -30.82
C SER A 52 33.12 13.48 -31.50
N PRO A 53 31.98 13.61 -32.21
CA PRO A 53 30.96 12.59 -32.42
C PRO A 53 31.34 11.59 -33.51
N TYR A 54 30.87 10.35 -33.36
CA TYR A 54 30.88 9.34 -34.41
C TYR A 54 29.59 9.46 -35.22
N ASN A 55 29.71 9.89 -36.48
CA ASN A 55 28.59 10.03 -37.41
C ASN A 55 28.37 8.72 -38.16
N VAL A 56 27.25 8.07 -37.91
CA VAL A 56 26.89 6.84 -38.60
C VAL A 56 26.22 7.18 -39.93
N ILE A 57 26.92 6.95 -41.04
CA ILE A 57 26.49 7.32 -42.41
C ILE A 57 26.00 6.10 -43.24
N GLY A 58 25.87 4.94 -42.60
CA GLY A 58 25.33 3.70 -43.14
C GLY A 58 25.20 2.66 -42.02
N ASP A 59 24.58 1.50 -42.30
CA ASP A 59 24.49 0.43 -41.30
C ASP A 59 25.88 0.03 -40.79
N ILE A 60 26.02 -0.10 -39.47
CA ILE A 60 27.25 -0.56 -38.83
C ILE A 60 27.01 -1.89 -38.12
N ASN A 61 28.06 -2.70 -38.03
CA ASN A 61 28.00 -3.94 -37.28
C ASN A 61 29.30 -4.26 -36.54
N VAL A 62 29.21 -4.77 -35.32
CA VAL A 62 30.32 -5.45 -34.65
C VAL A 62 30.37 -6.88 -35.20
N PRO A 63 31.44 -7.28 -35.92
CA PRO A 63 31.50 -8.61 -36.53
C PRO A 63 31.53 -9.72 -35.47
N SER A 64 31.17 -10.93 -35.89
CA SER A 64 31.13 -12.10 -35.01
C SER A 64 32.45 -12.31 -34.26
N GLY A 65 32.36 -12.51 -32.94
CA GLY A 65 33.50 -12.70 -32.03
C GLY A 65 34.42 -11.48 -31.85
N GLN A 66 34.11 -10.33 -32.44
CA GLN A 66 34.85 -9.08 -32.23
C GLN A 66 34.26 -8.27 -31.09
N SER A 67 35.04 -7.32 -30.58
CA SER A 67 34.62 -6.42 -29.51
C SER A 67 34.70 -4.95 -29.95
N LEU A 68 33.75 -4.16 -29.47
CA LEU A 68 33.77 -2.71 -29.53
C LEU A 68 33.57 -2.13 -28.14
N ILE A 69 34.49 -1.27 -27.72
CA ILE A 69 34.43 -0.53 -26.46
C ILE A 69 34.16 0.94 -26.80
N ILE A 70 33.18 1.54 -26.15
CA ILE A 70 32.84 2.96 -26.30
C ILE A 70 33.19 3.67 -24.99
N GLU A 71 34.09 4.65 -25.05
CA GLU A 71 34.52 5.42 -23.88
C GLU A 71 33.42 6.37 -23.36
N PRO A 72 33.42 6.72 -22.06
CA PRO A 72 32.52 7.72 -21.49
C PRO A 72 32.48 9.05 -22.28
N GLY A 73 31.29 9.65 -22.38
CA GLY A 73 31.07 10.93 -23.06
C GLY A 73 31.08 10.88 -24.60
N VAL A 74 31.27 9.70 -25.20
CA VAL A 74 31.17 9.55 -26.67
C VAL A 74 29.73 9.78 -27.14
N GLN A 75 29.59 10.50 -28.24
CA GLN A 75 28.32 10.71 -28.94
C GLN A 75 28.32 9.94 -30.26
N ILE A 76 27.26 9.16 -30.48
CA ILE A 76 27.01 8.38 -31.67
C ILE A 76 25.76 8.96 -32.33
N VAL A 77 25.94 9.57 -33.50
CA VAL A 77 24.89 10.31 -34.20
C VAL A 77 24.59 9.66 -35.54
N PHE A 78 23.41 9.04 -35.64
CA PHE A 78 22.93 8.40 -36.85
C PHE A 78 22.41 9.43 -37.85
N GLN A 79 23.05 9.53 -39.01
CA GLN A 79 22.72 10.52 -40.05
C GLN A 79 21.51 10.09 -40.91
N GLY A 80 21.00 8.87 -40.70
CA GLY A 80 19.83 8.32 -41.38
C GLY A 80 19.24 7.15 -40.60
N SER A 81 18.27 6.47 -41.21
CA SER A 81 17.59 5.30 -40.64
C SER A 81 18.46 4.05 -40.76
N TYR A 82 19.59 4.05 -40.03
CA TYR A 82 20.59 2.98 -40.05
C TYR A 82 20.55 2.14 -38.77
N LYS A 83 20.99 0.88 -38.87
CA LYS A 83 21.09 -0.08 -37.77
C LYS A 83 22.46 -0.06 -37.14
N PHE A 84 22.51 -0.46 -35.87
CA PHE A 84 23.74 -0.88 -35.21
C PHE A 84 23.60 -2.33 -34.76
N ILE A 85 24.25 -3.23 -35.50
CA ILE A 85 24.13 -4.67 -35.30
C ILE A 85 25.30 -5.20 -34.47
N ILE A 86 25.02 -5.97 -33.42
CA ILE A 86 25.98 -6.71 -32.62
C ILE A 86 25.73 -8.18 -32.97
N ASN A 87 26.59 -8.74 -33.82
CA ASN A 87 26.42 -10.09 -34.36
C ASN A 87 26.75 -11.19 -33.34
N GLN A 88 26.52 -12.44 -33.76
CA GLN A 88 26.80 -13.64 -32.98
C GLN A 88 28.15 -13.61 -32.26
N GLN A 89 28.14 -13.76 -30.94
CA GLN A 89 29.30 -13.74 -30.04
C GLN A 89 30.11 -12.42 -30.04
N ALA A 90 29.65 -11.38 -30.71
CA ALA A 90 30.27 -10.06 -30.64
C ALA A 90 30.00 -9.40 -29.27
N THR A 91 30.91 -8.56 -28.80
CA THR A 91 30.77 -7.84 -27.53
C THR A 91 30.71 -6.33 -27.76
N LEU A 92 29.68 -5.67 -27.25
CA LEU A 92 29.61 -4.22 -27.13
C LEU A 92 29.71 -3.82 -25.66
N THR A 93 30.71 -3.01 -25.33
CA THR A 93 30.88 -2.44 -23.99
C THR A 93 30.77 -0.92 -24.08
N ALA A 94 29.61 -0.39 -23.72
CA ALA A 94 29.35 1.05 -23.59
C ALA A 94 29.05 1.35 -22.12
N VAL A 95 30.07 1.77 -21.38
CA VAL A 95 29.97 2.05 -19.93
C VAL A 95 30.40 3.50 -19.72
N GLY A 96 29.41 4.38 -19.63
CA GLY A 96 29.59 5.79 -19.32
C GLY A 96 29.63 6.07 -17.82
N THR A 97 29.43 7.35 -17.47
CA THR A 97 29.22 7.76 -16.08
C THR A 97 28.04 8.72 -15.97
N LEU A 98 27.62 9.05 -14.75
CA LEU A 98 26.59 10.07 -14.51
C LEU A 98 26.99 11.46 -15.07
N ALA A 99 28.29 11.79 -15.06
CA ALA A 99 28.79 13.06 -15.60
C ALA A 99 29.01 13.01 -17.12
N ASP A 100 29.47 11.85 -17.62
CA ASP A 100 29.88 11.64 -19.00
C ASP A 100 29.14 10.43 -19.59
N SER A 101 27.83 10.57 -19.75
CA SER A 101 27.00 9.51 -20.34
C SER A 101 27.31 9.34 -21.83
N ILE A 102 27.21 8.10 -22.32
CA ILE A 102 27.37 7.78 -23.75
C ILE A 102 26.03 8.04 -24.44
N ILE A 103 26.03 8.79 -25.56
CA ILE A 103 24.78 9.21 -26.22
C ILE A 103 24.62 8.48 -27.55
N PHE A 104 23.48 7.81 -27.74
CA PHE A 104 23.04 7.25 -29.02
C PHE A 104 21.79 8.02 -29.50
N THR A 105 21.88 8.71 -30.64
CA THR A 105 20.77 9.52 -31.15
C THR A 105 20.74 9.62 -32.68
N ALA A 106 19.61 10.03 -33.25
CA ALA A 106 19.52 10.44 -34.65
C ALA A 106 19.86 11.92 -34.84
N ALA A 107 20.49 12.25 -35.97
CA ALA A 107 20.68 13.63 -36.43
C ALA A 107 19.34 14.30 -36.76
N ASN A 108 18.39 13.53 -37.30
CA ASN A 108 17.02 13.96 -37.55
C ASN A 108 16.03 13.12 -36.72
N PRO A 109 15.49 13.67 -35.62
CA PRO A 109 14.52 13.00 -34.75
C PRO A 109 13.24 12.50 -35.46
N LEU A 110 12.86 13.11 -36.58
CA LEU A 110 11.67 12.71 -37.34
C LEU A 110 11.92 11.45 -38.19
N VAL A 111 13.18 11.21 -38.57
CA VAL A 111 13.61 10.01 -39.31
C VAL A 111 13.99 8.90 -38.33
N GLY A 112 14.64 9.26 -37.22
CA GLY A 112 15.16 8.33 -36.24
C GLY A 112 16.25 7.40 -36.78
N TRP A 113 16.67 6.44 -35.97
CA TRP A 113 17.65 5.40 -36.31
C TRP A 113 17.15 4.03 -35.85
N ARG A 114 17.63 2.95 -36.42
CA ARG A 114 16.98 1.65 -36.27
C ARG A 114 17.48 0.85 -35.07
N GLY A 115 17.86 1.48 -33.97
CA GLY A 115 18.18 0.83 -32.70
C GLY A 115 19.45 -0.03 -32.69
N LEU A 116 19.85 -0.43 -31.48
CA LEU A 116 20.88 -1.42 -31.19
C LEU A 116 20.28 -2.82 -31.32
N ARG A 117 20.88 -3.65 -32.18
CA ARG A 117 20.39 -4.98 -32.54
C ARG A 117 21.37 -6.03 -32.05
N PHE A 118 21.09 -6.64 -30.92
CA PHE A 118 21.90 -7.73 -30.40
C PHE A 118 21.30 -9.06 -30.84
N LEU A 119 22.05 -9.79 -31.67
CA LEU A 119 21.60 -11.01 -32.33
C LEU A 119 22.59 -12.13 -31.98
N ASP A 120 22.24 -12.98 -31.02
CA ASP A 120 23.10 -14.01 -30.43
C ASP A 120 24.46 -13.46 -29.94
N ALA A 121 24.46 -12.20 -29.51
CA ALA A 121 25.66 -11.49 -29.06
C ALA A 121 26.23 -12.11 -27.77
N SER A 122 27.44 -11.72 -27.39
CA SER A 122 28.00 -12.17 -26.11
C SER A 122 27.20 -11.60 -24.93
N ASP A 123 26.92 -12.44 -23.92
CA ASP A 123 26.33 -12.02 -22.65
C ASP A 123 27.20 -11.01 -21.88
N SER A 124 28.47 -10.84 -22.28
CA SER A 124 29.35 -9.79 -21.77
C SER A 124 29.02 -8.39 -22.29
N CYS A 125 27.99 -8.25 -23.14
CA CYS A 125 27.53 -6.94 -23.58
C CYS A 125 27.01 -6.10 -22.40
N ARG A 126 27.37 -4.81 -22.40
CA ARG A 126 27.01 -3.87 -21.32
C ARG A 126 26.61 -2.53 -21.92
N LEU A 127 25.45 -2.04 -21.49
CA LEU A 127 25.00 -0.67 -21.68
C LEU A 127 24.80 -0.06 -20.28
N GLU A 128 25.69 0.83 -19.89
CA GLU A 128 25.64 1.47 -18.57
C GLU A 128 25.85 2.97 -18.66
N TYR A 129 25.01 3.75 -17.99
CA TYR A 129 25.02 5.22 -18.09
C TYR A 129 24.99 5.71 -19.55
N CYS A 130 24.09 5.11 -20.34
CA CYS A 130 23.84 5.51 -21.72
C CYS A 130 22.56 6.35 -21.81
N HIS A 131 22.55 7.35 -22.70
CA HIS A 131 21.33 8.03 -23.14
C HIS A 131 21.01 7.57 -24.56
N ILE A 132 19.94 6.80 -24.70
CA ILE A 132 19.52 6.20 -25.97
C ILE A 132 18.20 6.86 -26.37
N THR A 133 18.19 7.59 -27.48
CA THR A 133 17.02 8.39 -27.87
C THR A 133 16.75 8.39 -29.36
N HIS A 134 15.49 8.62 -29.73
CA HIS A 134 15.02 8.70 -31.12
C HIS A 134 15.28 7.43 -31.95
N GLY A 135 15.34 6.27 -31.30
CA GLY A 135 15.30 4.98 -31.98
C GLY A 135 13.93 4.79 -32.64
N MET A 136 13.89 4.45 -33.93
CA MET A 136 12.69 4.30 -34.74
C MET A 136 12.75 3.03 -35.58
N ALA A 137 12.12 1.98 -35.09
CA ALA A 137 11.99 0.66 -35.71
C ALA A 137 10.57 0.47 -36.24
N THR A 138 10.18 1.26 -37.25
CA THR A 138 8.79 1.27 -37.76
C THR A 138 8.68 0.91 -39.25
N SER A 139 9.81 0.69 -39.92
CA SER A 139 9.87 0.32 -41.34
C SER A 139 10.15 -1.18 -41.49
N GLY A 140 9.16 -1.96 -41.93
CA GLY A 140 9.30 -3.41 -42.15
C GLY A 140 7.93 -4.10 -42.21
N GLU A 141 7.93 -5.42 -42.41
CA GLU A 141 6.71 -6.22 -42.27
C GLU A 141 6.30 -6.27 -40.79
N TYR A 142 4.98 -6.23 -40.51
CA TYR A 142 4.44 -6.12 -39.15
C TYR A 142 5.03 -7.12 -38.14
N PHE A 143 5.31 -8.36 -38.54
CA PHE A 143 5.81 -9.41 -37.65
C PHE A 143 7.34 -9.58 -37.67
N SER A 144 8.04 -8.81 -38.50
CA SER A 144 9.49 -8.95 -38.65
C SER A 144 10.26 -8.40 -37.45
N ALA A 145 11.44 -8.96 -37.16
CA ALA A 145 12.35 -8.44 -36.12
C ALA A 145 12.76 -6.97 -36.34
N GLU A 146 12.64 -6.51 -37.58
CA GLU A 146 12.97 -5.18 -38.09
C GLU A 146 12.13 -4.04 -37.48
N VAL A 147 10.98 -4.37 -36.89
CA VAL A 147 10.03 -3.40 -36.31
C VAL A 147 9.86 -3.53 -34.79
N LYS A 148 10.74 -4.29 -34.12
CA LYS A 148 10.67 -4.56 -32.67
C LYS A 148 11.88 -4.00 -31.96
N GLY A 149 11.77 -3.30 -30.84
CA GLY A 149 12.95 -2.71 -30.18
C GLY A 149 13.39 -1.43 -30.89
N GLY A 150 12.80 -0.30 -30.54
CA GLY A 150 13.15 1.00 -31.15
C GLY A 150 14.55 1.44 -30.73
N ALA A 151 14.85 1.31 -29.43
CA ALA A 151 16.16 1.60 -28.85
C ALA A 151 17.04 0.33 -28.81
N ILE A 152 16.53 -0.74 -28.21
CA ILE A 152 17.27 -1.99 -27.96
C ILE A 152 16.41 -3.18 -28.41
N HIS A 153 17.03 -4.09 -29.15
CA HIS A 153 16.49 -5.40 -29.48
C HIS A 153 17.46 -6.48 -28.99
N CYS A 154 16.99 -7.31 -28.06
CA CYS A 154 17.73 -8.43 -27.49
C CYS A 154 17.13 -9.75 -28.00
N ASP A 155 17.92 -10.51 -28.75
CA ASP A 155 17.58 -11.84 -29.23
C ASP A 155 18.76 -12.79 -28.97
N GLY A 156 18.55 -13.82 -28.15
CA GLY A 156 19.58 -14.76 -27.74
C GLY A 156 20.74 -14.17 -26.93
N VAL A 157 20.50 -13.21 -26.03
CA VAL A 157 21.58 -12.51 -25.30
C VAL A 157 21.19 -12.07 -23.87
N ASP A 158 22.02 -12.43 -22.89
CA ASP A 158 21.81 -12.14 -21.47
C ASP A 158 22.68 -10.95 -21.01
N MET A 159 22.47 -9.78 -21.63
CA MET A 159 23.26 -8.57 -21.37
C MET A 159 22.83 -7.79 -20.11
N THR A 160 23.63 -6.79 -19.74
CA THR A 160 23.25 -5.79 -18.73
C THR A 160 22.89 -4.45 -19.36
N VAL A 161 21.71 -3.93 -19.02
CA VAL A 161 21.26 -2.57 -19.31
C VAL A 161 20.98 -1.87 -17.99
N ARG A 162 21.85 -0.94 -17.58
CA ARG A 162 21.80 -0.35 -16.25
C ARG A 162 22.02 1.16 -16.21
N ASN A 163 21.31 1.87 -15.35
CA ASN A 163 21.45 3.33 -15.17
C ASN A 163 21.35 4.13 -16.49
N CYS A 164 20.60 3.62 -17.47
CA CYS A 164 20.41 4.27 -18.75
C CYS A 164 19.15 5.16 -18.74
N LEU A 165 19.18 6.21 -19.55
CA LEU A 165 18.00 6.95 -19.97
C LEU A 165 17.61 6.50 -21.38
N ILE A 166 16.43 5.91 -21.53
CA ILE A 166 15.88 5.52 -22.83
C ILE A 166 14.62 6.34 -23.05
N GLU A 167 14.56 7.12 -24.12
CA GLU A 167 13.39 7.96 -24.36
C GLU A 167 13.12 8.34 -25.81
N ARG A 168 11.85 8.63 -26.10
CA ARG A 168 11.37 9.08 -27.41
C ARG A 168 11.64 8.08 -28.54
N CYS A 169 11.66 6.80 -28.20
CA CYS A 169 11.81 5.72 -29.15
C CYS A 169 10.44 5.22 -29.65
N LYS A 170 10.44 4.64 -30.85
CA LYS A 170 9.25 4.16 -31.54
C LYS A 170 9.51 2.81 -32.17
N ALA A 171 8.61 1.87 -31.96
CA ALA A 171 8.59 0.59 -32.66
C ALA A 171 7.16 0.13 -32.89
N PHE A 172 6.98 -1.04 -33.50
CA PHE A 172 5.71 -1.74 -33.45
C PHE A 172 5.52 -2.43 -32.09
N HIS A 173 6.60 -3.00 -31.55
CA HIS A 173 6.64 -3.78 -30.32
C HIS A 173 7.89 -3.41 -29.52
N GLY A 174 7.79 -3.23 -28.20
CA GLY A 174 8.98 -2.90 -27.39
C GLY A 174 9.65 -1.61 -27.86
N SER A 175 8.97 -0.46 -27.76
CA SER A 175 9.51 0.77 -28.38
C SER A 175 10.84 1.21 -27.77
N ALA A 176 11.01 1.03 -26.47
CA ALA A 176 12.32 1.16 -25.84
C ALA A 176 13.11 -0.14 -25.97
N ILE A 177 12.64 -1.22 -25.34
CA ILE A 177 13.35 -2.49 -25.25
C ILE A 177 12.43 -3.63 -25.70
N TYR A 178 12.92 -4.45 -26.63
CA TYR A 178 12.31 -5.73 -26.98
C TYR A 178 13.24 -6.88 -26.58
N VAL A 179 12.70 -7.89 -25.92
CA VAL A 179 13.43 -9.05 -25.41
C VAL A 179 12.76 -10.32 -25.91
N THR A 180 13.53 -11.19 -26.56
CA THR A 180 13.10 -12.52 -27.00
C THR A 180 14.19 -13.55 -26.78
N ALA A 181 13.83 -14.77 -26.37
CA ALA A 181 14.77 -15.86 -26.09
C ALA A 181 16.00 -15.43 -25.26
N SER A 182 15.79 -14.51 -24.30
CA SER A 182 16.85 -13.80 -23.58
C SER A 182 16.42 -13.46 -22.15
N ASN A 183 17.40 -13.33 -21.26
CA ASN A 183 17.24 -13.05 -19.84
C ASN A 183 18.14 -11.88 -19.38
N PRO A 184 18.12 -10.71 -20.05
CA PRO A 184 18.98 -9.60 -19.67
C PRO A 184 18.61 -9.05 -18.27
N LEU A 185 19.59 -8.42 -17.63
CA LEU A 185 19.39 -7.59 -16.45
C LEU A 185 19.06 -6.16 -16.89
N ILE A 186 17.83 -5.70 -16.62
CA ILE A 186 17.36 -4.35 -16.91
C ILE A 186 17.15 -3.64 -15.57
N GLU A 187 18.14 -2.86 -15.14
CA GLU A 187 18.22 -2.35 -13.75
C GLU A 187 18.40 -0.82 -13.66
N LEU A 188 17.66 -0.15 -12.78
CA LEU A 188 17.87 1.28 -12.45
C LEU A 188 17.82 2.23 -13.65
N ASN A 189 17.08 1.87 -14.71
CA ASN A 189 16.93 2.70 -15.90
C ASN A 189 15.74 3.66 -15.75
N THR A 190 15.77 4.76 -16.48
CA THR A 190 14.59 5.60 -16.74
C THR A 190 14.15 5.38 -18.18
N ILE A 191 12.91 4.90 -18.39
CA ILE A 191 12.33 4.58 -19.70
C ILE A 191 11.06 5.40 -19.88
N GLN A 192 11.07 6.36 -20.81
CA GLN A 192 9.99 7.34 -20.89
C GLN A 192 9.70 7.89 -22.29
N TYR A 193 8.45 8.29 -22.51
CA TYR A 193 7.99 8.90 -23.76
C TYR A 193 8.19 8.00 -24.99
N ASP A 194 8.24 6.69 -24.79
CA ASP A 194 8.34 5.71 -25.88
C ASP A 194 6.94 5.36 -26.40
N THR A 195 6.83 5.16 -27.70
CA THR A 195 5.52 5.04 -28.37
C THR A 195 5.47 3.87 -29.33
N SER A 196 4.58 2.91 -29.05
CA SER A 196 4.26 1.88 -30.03
C SER A 196 3.38 2.47 -31.14
N THR A 197 3.72 2.19 -32.40
CA THR A 197 3.04 2.74 -33.58
C THR A 197 2.16 1.69 -34.26
N VAL A 198 1.32 2.14 -35.21
CA VAL A 198 0.34 1.42 -36.08
C VAL A 198 -0.96 0.86 -35.46
N ASN A 199 -1.95 0.69 -36.35
CA ASN A 199 -3.32 0.24 -36.07
C ASN A 199 -3.38 -1.28 -35.88
N GLY A 200 -3.54 -1.72 -34.64
CA GLY A 200 -3.78 -3.11 -34.24
C GLY A 200 -2.49 -3.93 -34.13
N GLY A 201 -2.27 -4.56 -32.99
CA GLY A 201 -1.15 -5.51 -32.82
C GLY A 201 -0.06 -5.10 -31.82
N SER A 202 0.09 -3.82 -31.48
CA SER A 202 1.29 -3.34 -30.78
C SER A 202 1.30 -3.51 -29.25
N HIS A 203 2.32 -4.18 -28.73
CA HIS A 203 2.45 -4.52 -27.30
C HIS A 203 3.74 -3.96 -26.67
N GLY A 204 3.66 -3.63 -25.37
CA GLY A 204 4.78 -3.26 -24.50
C GLY A 204 5.56 -2.06 -25.00
N SER A 205 5.04 -0.84 -24.80
CA SER A 205 5.70 0.35 -25.37
C SER A 205 7.04 0.65 -24.72
N ALA A 206 7.19 0.47 -23.42
CA ALA A 206 8.50 0.58 -22.79
C ALA A 206 9.31 -0.71 -22.96
N ILE A 207 8.85 -1.80 -22.36
CA ILE A 207 9.53 -3.10 -22.39
C ILE A 207 8.55 -4.17 -22.86
N PHE A 208 8.97 -4.99 -23.81
CA PHE A 208 8.20 -6.15 -24.23
C PHE A 208 9.04 -7.43 -24.16
N CYS A 209 8.59 -8.37 -23.33
CA CYS A 209 9.16 -9.71 -23.19
C CYS A 209 8.28 -10.69 -23.97
N PHE A 210 8.87 -11.40 -24.91
CA PHE A 210 8.14 -12.26 -25.84
C PHE A 210 8.90 -13.55 -26.13
N GLY A 211 8.20 -14.67 -26.29
CA GLY A 211 8.76 -15.90 -26.86
C GLY A 211 9.90 -16.50 -26.02
N ASN A 212 9.59 -16.90 -24.78
CA ASN A 212 10.55 -17.43 -23.79
C ASN A 212 11.60 -16.40 -23.33
N ALA A 213 11.16 -15.18 -22.98
CA ALA A 213 12.02 -14.18 -22.37
C ALA A 213 11.82 -14.14 -20.84
N HIS A 214 12.91 -14.24 -20.07
CA HIS A 214 12.86 -14.19 -18.61
C HIS A 214 13.83 -13.14 -18.01
N PRO A 215 13.79 -11.86 -18.46
CA PRO A 215 14.64 -10.83 -17.90
C PRO A 215 14.34 -10.56 -16.42
N THR A 216 15.34 -10.04 -15.71
CA THR A 216 15.11 -9.35 -14.44
C THR A 216 14.96 -7.87 -14.70
N ILE A 217 13.79 -7.33 -14.39
CA ILE A 217 13.43 -5.91 -14.55
C ILE A 217 13.32 -5.31 -13.16
N GLN A 218 14.35 -4.59 -12.72
CA GLN A 218 14.48 -4.17 -11.33
C GLN A 218 14.80 -2.69 -11.14
N GLY A 219 14.12 -2.01 -10.22
CA GLY A 219 14.52 -0.66 -9.79
C GLY A 219 14.34 0.43 -10.87
N ASN A 220 13.62 0.15 -11.96
CA ASN A 220 13.46 1.07 -13.07
C ASN A 220 12.33 2.08 -12.81
N ILE A 221 12.42 3.24 -13.45
CA ILE A 221 11.34 4.21 -13.58
C ILE A 221 10.80 4.12 -15.01
N ILE A 222 9.56 3.65 -15.17
CA ILE A 222 8.92 3.42 -16.46
C ILE A 222 7.67 4.30 -16.54
N ARG A 223 7.72 5.35 -17.36
CA ARG A 223 6.64 6.35 -17.34
C ARG A 223 6.35 7.07 -18.65
N TYR A 224 5.12 7.55 -18.78
CA TYR A 224 4.69 8.31 -19.97
C TYR A 224 4.87 7.55 -21.29
N ASN A 225 4.87 6.22 -21.25
CA ASN A 225 4.95 5.39 -22.44
C ASN A 225 3.54 5.15 -22.99
N TYR A 226 3.43 5.09 -24.30
CA TYR A 226 2.15 5.10 -24.99
C TYR A 226 2.04 3.92 -25.95
N SER A 227 1.11 3.02 -25.66
CA SER A 227 0.73 1.93 -26.55
C SER A 227 -0.54 2.23 -27.31
N ASN A 228 -0.50 2.08 -28.64
CA ASN A 228 -1.70 2.16 -29.48
C ASN A 228 -2.59 0.91 -29.39
N TRP A 229 -2.16 -0.14 -28.69
CA TRP A 229 -2.97 -1.32 -28.43
C TRP A 229 -2.88 -1.71 -26.95
N SER A 230 -2.00 -2.61 -26.55
CA SER A 230 -1.95 -3.12 -25.16
C SER A 230 -0.55 -2.96 -24.55
N GLY A 231 -0.43 -3.01 -23.22
CA GLY A 231 0.87 -2.96 -22.52
C GLY A 231 1.56 -1.60 -22.67
N GLY A 232 1.12 -0.60 -21.92
CA GLY A 232 1.72 0.75 -21.98
C GLY A 232 3.15 0.77 -21.42
N GLY A 233 3.34 0.25 -20.21
CA GLY A 233 4.65 0.08 -19.60
C GLY A 233 5.32 -1.21 -20.06
N ILE A 234 5.04 -2.31 -19.37
CA ILE A 234 5.65 -3.63 -19.59
C ILE A 234 4.60 -4.58 -20.19
N ALA A 235 5.00 -5.41 -21.15
CA ALA A 235 4.21 -6.54 -21.62
C ALA A 235 5.02 -7.85 -21.53
N CYS A 236 4.35 -8.94 -21.18
CA CYS A 236 4.92 -10.29 -21.10
C CYS A 236 4.00 -11.27 -21.84
N GLU A 237 4.51 -11.91 -22.88
CA GLU A 237 3.75 -12.82 -23.75
C GLU A 237 4.53 -14.05 -24.20
N GLU A 238 3.80 -15.08 -24.61
CA GLU A 238 4.32 -16.33 -25.20
C GLU A 238 5.39 -16.98 -24.33
N ASN A 239 4.95 -17.52 -23.18
CA ASN A 239 5.82 -18.22 -22.21
C ASN A 239 6.93 -17.34 -21.61
N SER A 240 6.75 -16.01 -21.60
CA SER A 240 7.71 -15.08 -20.99
C SER A 240 7.36 -14.82 -19.53
N SER A 241 8.29 -15.14 -18.63
CA SER A 241 8.07 -15.07 -17.17
C SER A 241 9.18 -14.26 -16.49
N PRO A 242 9.25 -12.93 -16.70
CA PRO A 242 10.25 -12.09 -16.07
C PRO A 242 10.00 -11.90 -14.57
N LEU A 243 11.08 -11.60 -13.84
CA LEU A 243 11.00 -11.03 -12.49
C LEU A 243 10.89 -9.51 -12.62
N ILE A 244 9.74 -8.95 -12.22
CA ILE A 244 9.48 -7.50 -12.24
C ILE A 244 9.44 -7.02 -10.80
N THR A 245 10.49 -6.32 -10.34
CA THR A 245 10.59 -5.94 -8.93
C THR A 245 11.14 -4.55 -8.63
N MET A 246 10.64 -3.91 -7.56
CA MET A 246 11.12 -2.59 -7.11
C MET A 246 11.04 -1.49 -8.20
N ASN A 247 10.17 -1.64 -9.20
CA ASN A 247 10.00 -0.63 -10.24
C ASN A 247 8.94 0.39 -9.86
N VAL A 248 9.07 1.59 -10.40
CA VAL A 248 8.03 2.62 -10.45
C VAL A 248 7.46 2.65 -11.87
N ILE A 249 6.22 2.20 -12.04
CA ILE A 249 5.53 2.09 -13.33
C ILE A 249 4.34 3.04 -13.30
N GLU A 250 4.51 4.23 -13.87
CA GLU A 250 3.53 5.30 -13.70
C GLU A 250 3.18 6.08 -14.97
N TYR A 251 1.97 6.62 -15.04
CA TYR A 251 1.54 7.48 -16.15
C TYR A 251 1.69 6.83 -17.54
N ASN A 252 1.70 5.50 -17.63
CA ASN A 252 1.72 4.79 -18.90
C ASN A 252 0.29 4.63 -19.42
N TYR A 253 0.18 4.55 -20.74
CA TYR A 253 -1.08 4.49 -21.43
C TYR A 253 -1.11 3.31 -22.39
N ALA A 254 -2.22 2.56 -22.38
CA ALA A 254 -2.56 1.62 -23.43
C ALA A 254 -3.94 1.97 -23.99
N TYR A 255 -4.14 1.81 -25.30
CA TYR A 255 -5.46 2.02 -25.88
C TYR A 255 -6.46 0.97 -25.36
N GLN A 256 -6.09 -0.31 -25.37
CA GLN A 256 -6.91 -1.44 -24.95
C GLN A 256 -6.64 -1.85 -23.50
N VAL A 257 -5.62 -2.66 -23.23
CA VAL A 257 -5.48 -3.30 -21.91
C VAL A 257 -4.07 -3.18 -21.35
N GLY A 258 -3.94 -3.25 -20.02
CA GLY A 258 -2.65 -3.26 -19.33
C GLY A 258 -1.91 -1.95 -19.49
N GLY A 259 -2.46 -0.85 -18.94
CA GLY A 259 -1.83 0.47 -19.03
C GLY A 259 -0.41 0.45 -18.44
N GLY A 260 -0.27 -0.09 -17.24
CA GLY A 260 1.02 -0.32 -16.59
C GLY A 260 1.69 -1.61 -17.07
N ILE A 261 1.08 -2.75 -16.76
CA ILE A 261 1.61 -4.09 -17.07
C ILE A 261 0.55 -4.93 -17.79
N LEU A 262 0.98 -5.64 -18.83
CA LEU A 262 0.22 -6.68 -19.52
C LEU A 262 0.87 -8.05 -19.33
N CYS A 263 0.09 -9.02 -18.89
CA CYS A 263 0.41 -10.45 -18.88
C CYS A 263 -0.56 -11.15 -19.81
N TYR A 264 -0.07 -11.78 -20.88
CA TYR A 264 -0.94 -12.38 -21.87
C TYR A 264 -0.36 -13.66 -22.48
N GLU A 265 -1.19 -14.62 -22.90
CA GLU A 265 -0.77 -15.84 -23.63
C GLU A 265 0.45 -16.56 -23.00
N ASP A 266 0.25 -17.18 -21.83
CA ASP A 266 1.29 -17.84 -21.03
C ASP A 266 2.41 -16.89 -20.54
N GLY A 267 2.16 -15.59 -20.50
CA GLY A 267 3.04 -14.61 -19.86
C GLY A 267 2.87 -14.62 -18.35
N ASN A 268 3.73 -15.34 -17.62
CA ASN A 268 3.57 -15.60 -16.18
C ASN A 268 4.66 -14.91 -15.32
N PRO A 269 4.77 -13.57 -15.32
CA PRO A 269 5.77 -12.88 -14.50
C PRO A 269 5.52 -13.04 -13.00
N HIS A 270 6.60 -12.87 -12.23
CA HIS A 270 6.52 -12.55 -10.81
C HIS A 270 6.62 -11.04 -10.65
N ILE A 271 5.52 -10.41 -10.23
CA ILE A 271 5.38 -8.97 -10.05
C ILE A 271 5.43 -8.69 -8.55
N TYR A 272 6.58 -8.18 -8.09
CA TYR A 272 6.93 -8.13 -6.67
C TYR A 272 7.44 -6.76 -6.21
N GLN A 273 6.87 -6.14 -5.18
CA GLN A 273 7.38 -4.88 -4.61
C GLN A 273 7.48 -3.71 -5.58
N ASN A 274 6.53 -3.59 -6.52
CA ASN A 274 6.47 -2.47 -7.44
C ASN A 274 5.47 -1.41 -6.97
N THR A 275 5.68 -0.17 -7.41
CA THR A 275 4.66 0.88 -7.39
C THR A 275 4.10 1.04 -8.80
N ILE A 276 2.82 0.68 -8.98
CA ILE A 276 2.12 0.73 -10.28
C ILE A 276 0.99 1.74 -10.14
N SER A 277 1.17 2.95 -10.67
CA SER A 277 0.22 4.03 -10.42
C SER A 277 -0.11 4.94 -11.58
N HIS A 278 -1.29 5.55 -11.58
CA HIS A 278 -1.69 6.54 -12.59
C HIS A 278 -1.59 6.02 -14.04
N ASN A 279 -1.72 4.71 -14.26
CA ASN A 279 -1.73 4.15 -15.60
C ASN A 279 -3.16 4.08 -16.16
N TRP A 280 -3.30 4.21 -17.48
CA TRP A 280 -4.60 4.44 -18.13
C TRP A 280 -4.88 3.48 -19.29
N THR A 281 -6.14 3.08 -19.40
CA THR A 281 -6.74 2.53 -20.63
C THR A 281 -7.96 3.34 -21.10
N SER A 282 -8.36 3.19 -22.37
CA SER A 282 -9.37 4.09 -22.99
C SER A 282 -10.30 3.48 -24.05
N SER A 283 -10.12 2.23 -24.47
CA SER A 283 -11.04 1.54 -25.40
C SER A 283 -12.31 1.09 -24.68
N SER A 284 -13.37 0.77 -25.42
CA SER A 284 -14.61 0.20 -24.85
C SER A 284 -14.46 -1.24 -24.30
N GLU A 285 -13.26 -1.81 -24.39
CA GLU A 285 -12.86 -3.07 -23.77
C GLU A 285 -11.73 -2.80 -22.76
N GLY A 286 -11.57 -1.53 -22.39
CA GLY A 286 -10.42 -1.00 -21.69
C GLY A 286 -10.35 -1.58 -20.29
N SER A 287 -9.32 -2.37 -20.01
CA SER A 287 -9.21 -3.09 -18.74
C SER A 287 -7.81 -3.16 -18.18
N GLY A 288 -7.70 -3.26 -16.85
CA GLY A 288 -6.41 -3.34 -16.17
C GLY A 288 -5.61 -2.06 -16.39
N GLY A 289 -6.11 -0.93 -15.88
CA GLY A 289 -5.38 0.34 -15.91
C GLY A 289 -3.97 0.15 -15.37
N GLY A 290 -3.86 -0.47 -14.20
CA GLY A 290 -2.58 -0.90 -13.62
C GLY A 290 -2.05 -2.17 -14.27
N ILE A 291 -2.74 -3.30 -14.04
CA ILE A 291 -2.31 -4.63 -14.51
C ILE A 291 -3.47 -5.34 -15.20
N HIS A 292 -3.21 -5.90 -16.38
CA HIS A 292 -4.12 -6.82 -17.06
C HIS A 292 -3.50 -8.21 -17.19
N VAL A 293 -4.28 -9.24 -16.90
CA VAL A 293 -3.93 -10.65 -17.02
C VAL A 293 -4.98 -11.37 -17.87
N GLY A 294 -4.54 -11.98 -18.98
CA GLY A 294 -5.41 -12.78 -19.85
C GLY A 294 -4.71 -14.03 -20.36
N LEU A 295 -5.33 -15.21 -20.26
CA LEU A 295 -4.68 -16.48 -20.59
C LEU A 295 -3.31 -16.63 -19.90
N SER A 296 -3.21 -16.23 -18.63
CA SER A 296 -1.94 -16.21 -17.87
C SER A 296 -2.17 -16.35 -16.38
N ASP A 297 -1.16 -16.84 -15.67
CA ASP A 297 -1.17 -17.18 -14.25
C ASP A 297 0.02 -16.54 -13.48
N PRO A 298 0.16 -15.19 -13.48
CA PRO A 298 1.24 -14.51 -12.76
C PRO A 298 1.06 -14.59 -11.24
N VAL A 299 2.17 -14.37 -10.52
CA VAL A 299 2.16 -14.07 -9.09
C VAL A 299 2.33 -12.56 -8.92
N ILE A 300 1.34 -11.90 -8.34
CA ILE A 300 1.31 -10.46 -8.08
C ILE A 300 1.32 -10.26 -6.57
N GLU A 301 2.45 -9.90 -5.98
CA GLU A 301 2.57 -9.81 -4.52
C GLU A 301 3.36 -8.61 -4.00
N GLU A 302 2.96 -8.12 -2.82
CA GLU A 302 3.61 -6.99 -2.12
C GLU A 302 3.74 -5.71 -2.95
N ASN A 303 2.82 -5.46 -3.89
CA ASN A 303 2.83 -4.25 -4.71
C ASN A 303 1.91 -3.17 -4.15
N ILE A 304 2.22 -1.91 -4.49
CA ILE A 304 1.31 -0.78 -4.41
C ILE A 304 0.69 -0.55 -5.78
N ILE A 305 -0.62 -0.73 -5.90
CA ILE A 305 -1.38 -0.58 -7.15
C ILE A 305 -2.40 0.54 -6.95
N ALA A 306 -2.04 1.76 -7.36
CA ALA A 306 -2.75 2.95 -6.92
C ALA A 306 -3.17 3.89 -8.05
N HIS A 307 -4.36 4.48 -7.95
CA HIS A 307 -4.79 5.57 -8.86
C HIS A 307 -4.77 5.24 -10.35
N ASN A 308 -4.88 3.96 -10.70
CA ASN A 308 -4.97 3.53 -12.09
C ASN A 308 -6.41 3.61 -12.60
N HIS A 309 -6.55 3.74 -13.91
CA HIS A 309 -7.84 3.89 -14.57
C HIS A 309 -8.04 2.89 -15.69
N GLY A 310 -9.05 2.04 -15.50
CA GLY A 310 -9.62 1.21 -16.55
C GLY A 310 -10.83 1.92 -17.12
N LYS A 311 -11.06 1.89 -18.43
CA LYS A 311 -12.31 2.48 -18.95
C LYS A 311 -13.54 1.67 -18.55
N ASP A 312 -13.48 0.34 -18.72
CA ASP A 312 -14.63 -0.53 -18.55
C ASP A 312 -14.44 -1.60 -17.46
N TYR A 313 -13.24 -2.12 -17.24
CA TYR A 313 -13.01 -3.14 -16.20
C TYR A 313 -11.73 -2.90 -15.44
N GLY A 314 -11.72 -3.26 -14.15
CA GLY A 314 -10.49 -3.38 -13.35
C GLY A 314 -9.57 -2.16 -13.42
N GLY A 315 -9.87 -1.11 -12.66
CA GLY A 315 -9.02 0.07 -12.59
C GLY A 315 -7.59 -0.30 -12.18
N GLY A 316 -7.47 -1.07 -11.09
CA GLY A 316 -6.21 -1.61 -10.59
C GLY A 316 -5.76 -2.84 -11.36
N VAL A 317 -6.42 -3.99 -11.10
CA VAL A 317 -6.05 -5.31 -11.62
C VAL A 317 -7.23 -5.98 -12.32
N THR A 318 -6.99 -6.59 -13.48
CA THR A 318 -7.98 -7.44 -14.17
C THR A 318 -7.42 -8.84 -14.42
N PHE A 319 -8.21 -9.87 -14.10
CA PHE A 319 -8.03 -11.24 -14.56
C PHE A 319 -9.14 -11.61 -15.54
N ASN A 320 -8.77 -12.14 -16.71
CA ASN A 320 -9.67 -12.48 -17.81
C ASN A 320 -9.25 -13.81 -18.48
N TYR A 321 -10.14 -14.42 -19.26
CA TYR A 321 -9.86 -15.55 -20.15
C TYR A 321 -9.17 -16.71 -19.45
N TYR A 322 -9.84 -17.36 -18.49
CA TYR A 322 -9.34 -18.55 -17.81
C TYR A 322 -8.03 -18.35 -17.01
N SER A 323 -7.70 -17.10 -16.65
CA SER A 323 -6.53 -16.77 -15.84
C SER A 323 -6.74 -17.13 -14.36
N ASN A 324 -5.77 -17.83 -13.76
CA ASN A 324 -5.81 -18.36 -12.40
C ASN A 324 -4.60 -17.90 -11.57
N GLY A 325 -4.01 -16.76 -11.92
CA GLY A 325 -2.92 -16.14 -11.17
C GLY A 325 -3.28 -15.80 -9.71
N GLN A 326 -2.27 -15.36 -8.97
CA GLN A 326 -2.35 -15.06 -7.55
C GLN A 326 -2.16 -13.57 -7.28
N LEU A 327 -2.99 -13.01 -6.41
CA LEU A 327 -2.92 -11.63 -5.93
C LEU A 327 -2.75 -11.67 -4.41
N LEU A 328 -1.53 -11.43 -3.93
CA LEU A 328 -1.12 -11.70 -2.56
C LEU A 328 -0.57 -10.45 -1.85
N ASN A 329 -1.09 -10.08 -0.69
CA ASN A 329 -0.48 -9.04 0.16
C ASN A 329 -0.22 -7.68 -0.53
N ASN A 330 -1.06 -7.29 -1.49
CA ASN A 330 -0.93 -6.01 -2.19
C ASN A 330 -1.76 -4.91 -1.50
N GLU A 331 -1.33 -3.67 -1.69
CA GLU A 331 -2.12 -2.47 -1.37
C GLU A 331 -2.73 -1.92 -2.66
N ILE A 332 -4.06 -1.96 -2.78
CA ILE A 332 -4.79 -1.62 -4.01
C ILE A 332 -5.77 -0.51 -3.71
N TYR A 333 -5.47 0.72 -4.14
CA TYR A 333 -6.30 1.86 -3.77
C TYR A 333 -6.45 3.00 -4.76
N GLY A 334 -7.54 3.76 -4.61
CA GLY A 334 -7.80 4.93 -5.44
C GLY A 334 -7.95 4.61 -6.94
N ASN A 335 -8.03 3.34 -7.32
CA ASN A 335 -8.21 2.93 -8.69
C ASN A 335 -9.66 3.08 -9.08
N TYR A 336 -9.90 3.40 -10.35
CA TYR A 336 -11.24 3.68 -10.80
C TYR A 336 -11.54 3.25 -12.20
N ILE A 337 -12.84 3.11 -12.47
CA ILE A 337 -13.34 2.97 -13.84
C ILE A 337 -14.40 4.02 -14.14
N GLN A 338 -14.50 4.37 -15.42
CA GLN A 338 -15.54 5.26 -15.95
C GLN A 338 -16.28 4.59 -17.10
N THR A 339 -17.26 3.76 -16.73
CA THR A 339 -18.08 2.99 -17.68
C THR A 339 -19.50 3.55 -17.81
N TYR A 340 -20.11 3.36 -18.97
CA TYR A 340 -21.55 3.62 -19.21
C TYR A 340 -22.36 2.32 -19.33
N ASP A 341 -21.71 1.16 -19.22
CA ASP A 341 -22.35 -0.15 -19.32
C ASP A 341 -22.71 -0.70 -17.93
N ALA A 342 -23.81 -1.42 -17.86
CA ALA A 342 -24.30 -2.04 -16.64
C ALA A 342 -23.59 -3.35 -16.32
N THR A 343 -22.83 -3.95 -17.24
CA THR A 343 -22.14 -5.23 -17.00
C THR A 343 -20.71 -5.12 -16.48
N ASN A 344 -20.26 -3.89 -16.24
CA ASN A 344 -18.85 -3.54 -16.13
C ASN A 344 -18.51 -3.09 -14.69
N GLY A 345 -17.30 -3.43 -14.21
CA GLY A 345 -17.01 -3.33 -12.77
C GLY A 345 -15.57 -3.61 -12.35
N GLY A 346 -15.32 -3.50 -11.05
CA GLY A 346 -14.03 -3.74 -10.41
C GLY A 346 -13.18 -2.48 -10.38
N GLY A 347 -13.51 -1.49 -9.56
CA GLY A 347 -12.65 -0.31 -9.39
C GLY A 347 -11.22 -0.73 -9.01
N GLY A 348 -11.09 -1.59 -7.99
CA GLY A 348 -9.83 -2.21 -7.59
C GLY A 348 -9.49 -3.45 -8.43
N VAL A 349 -10.27 -4.52 -8.26
CA VAL A 349 -10.01 -5.85 -8.84
C VAL A 349 -11.21 -6.33 -9.64
N CYS A 350 -10.97 -6.77 -10.88
CA CYS A 350 -11.97 -7.41 -11.74
C CYS A 350 -11.54 -8.84 -12.09
N ILE A 351 -12.44 -9.81 -11.91
CA ILE A 351 -12.21 -11.24 -12.21
C ILE A 351 -13.34 -11.75 -13.12
N TRP A 352 -13.03 -12.08 -14.36
CA TRP A 352 -14.04 -12.33 -15.38
C TRP A 352 -13.67 -13.50 -16.30
N ALA A 353 -14.67 -14.09 -16.96
CA ALA A 353 -14.54 -15.18 -17.93
C ALA A 353 -13.77 -16.40 -17.39
N GLN A 354 -14.43 -17.10 -16.46
CA GLN A 354 -14.01 -18.42 -15.99
C GLN A 354 -12.63 -18.43 -15.31
N CYS A 355 -12.27 -17.34 -14.63
CA CYS A 355 -11.04 -17.23 -13.84
C CYS A 355 -11.22 -17.82 -12.44
N ASN A 356 -10.20 -18.49 -11.91
CA ASN A 356 -10.16 -19.04 -10.54
C ASN A 356 -9.04 -18.41 -9.71
N THR A 357 -8.91 -17.08 -9.81
CA THR A 357 -7.87 -16.29 -9.14
C THR A 357 -7.92 -16.43 -7.61
N SER A 358 -6.74 -16.52 -7.00
CA SER A 358 -6.58 -16.41 -5.54
C SER A 358 -6.29 -14.96 -5.15
N VAL A 359 -7.14 -14.38 -4.30
CA VAL A 359 -7.00 -13.01 -3.78
C VAL A 359 -6.83 -13.11 -2.26
N ILE A 360 -5.58 -13.03 -1.78
CA ILE A 360 -5.23 -13.37 -0.40
C ILE A 360 -4.44 -12.25 0.27
N GLY A 361 -4.83 -11.83 1.48
CA GLY A 361 -4.00 -10.92 2.30
C GLY A 361 -3.93 -9.47 1.80
N ASN A 362 -4.73 -9.09 0.80
CA ASN A 362 -4.64 -7.77 0.19
C ASN A 362 -5.41 -6.72 1.01
N THR A 363 -4.91 -5.49 0.96
CA THR A 363 -5.62 -4.30 1.45
C THR A 363 -6.20 -3.55 0.25
N ILE A 364 -7.53 -3.54 0.12
CA ILE A 364 -8.26 -3.02 -1.05
C ILE A 364 -9.18 -1.89 -0.59
N HIS A 365 -8.83 -0.64 -0.89
CA HIS A 365 -9.56 0.50 -0.37
C HIS A 365 -9.62 1.72 -1.28
N ASP A 366 -10.55 2.63 -1.02
CA ASP A 366 -10.70 3.88 -1.79
C ASP A 366 -10.87 3.69 -3.30
N ASN A 367 -11.18 2.48 -3.77
CA ASN A 367 -11.42 2.21 -5.17
C ASN A 367 -12.87 2.54 -5.50
N TYR A 368 -13.10 3.10 -6.68
CA TYR A 368 -14.43 3.56 -7.04
C TYR A 368 -14.82 3.30 -8.48
N VAL A 369 -16.13 3.11 -8.69
CA VAL A 369 -16.71 3.03 -10.02
C VAL A 369 -17.54 4.29 -10.28
N ASN A 370 -17.04 5.15 -11.17
CA ASN A 370 -17.76 6.37 -11.56
C ASN A 370 -18.77 6.07 -12.68
N SER A 371 -19.86 5.38 -12.29
CA SER A 371 -20.94 4.99 -13.20
C SER A 371 -22.26 4.87 -12.45
N THR A 372 -23.37 5.18 -13.12
CA THR A 372 -24.73 4.99 -12.59
C THR A 372 -25.17 3.54 -12.58
N THR A 373 -24.39 2.62 -13.14
CA THR A 373 -24.70 1.19 -13.20
C THR A 373 -23.50 0.31 -12.82
N GLY A 374 -22.45 0.94 -12.31
CA GLY A 374 -21.17 0.30 -12.04
C GLY A 374 -21.19 -0.65 -10.84
N ARG A 375 -20.36 -1.69 -10.91
CA ARG A 375 -20.36 -2.82 -9.97
C ARG A 375 -19.00 -3.03 -9.32
N GLY A 376 -18.97 -3.42 -8.05
CA GLY A 376 -17.75 -3.88 -7.38
C GLY A 376 -16.70 -2.79 -7.25
N GLY A 377 -16.83 -1.90 -6.27
CA GLY A 377 -15.84 -0.84 -6.03
C GLY A 377 -14.48 -1.45 -5.70
N GLY A 378 -14.45 -2.34 -4.71
CA GLY A 378 -13.26 -3.12 -4.35
C GLY A 378 -13.03 -4.29 -5.31
N ILE A 379 -13.87 -5.33 -5.22
CA ILE A 379 -13.77 -6.56 -6.01
C ILE A 379 -15.05 -6.80 -6.81
N TYR A 380 -14.88 -7.19 -8.07
CA TYR A 380 -15.94 -7.63 -8.97
C TYR A 380 -15.61 -9.01 -9.55
N TRP A 381 -16.58 -9.94 -9.56
CA TRP A 381 -16.48 -11.15 -10.40
C TRP A 381 -17.72 -11.45 -11.24
N HIS A 382 -17.50 -12.08 -12.40
CA HIS A 382 -18.55 -12.45 -13.36
C HIS A 382 -18.18 -13.65 -14.26
N SER A 383 -19.11 -14.06 -15.13
CA SER A 383 -18.95 -15.04 -16.22
C SER A 383 -18.38 -16.37 -15.74
N SER A 384 -19.05 -16.97 -14.75
CA SER A 384 -18.71 -18.27 -14.18
C SER A 384 -17.30 -18.34 -13.55
N SER A 385 -16.72 -17.20 -13.16
CA SER A 385 -15.45 -17.14 -12.44
C SER A 385 -15.63 -17.58 -10.99
N VAL A 386 -14.65 -18.33 -10.46
CA VAL A 386 -14.74 -18.95 -9.13
C VAL A 386 -13.56 -18.49 -8.27
N PRO A 387 -13.49 -17.19 -7.89
CA PRO A 387 -12.37 -16.70 -7.10
C PRO A 387 -12.37 -17.24 -5.67
N SER A 388 -11.17 -17.29 -5.10
CA SER A 388 -10.95 -17.52 -3.68
C SER A 388 -10.47 -16.22 -3.03
N ILE A 389 -11.30 -15.62 -2.18
CA ILE A 389 -11.08 -14.30 -1.57
C ILE A 389 -10.85 -14.54 -0.09
N GLN A 390 -9.60 -14.43 0.39
CA GLN A 390 -9.25 -14.80 1.76
C GLN A 390 -8.38 -13.76 2.47
N LYS A 391 -8.57 -13.53 3.77
CA LYS A 391 -7.64 -12.70 4.57
C LYS A 391 -7.47 -11.26 4.04
N ASN A 392 -8.42 -10.75 3.28
CA ASN A 392 -8.33 -9.40 2.72
C ASN A 392 -9.02 -8.38 3.63
N LEU A 393 -8.42 -7.19 3.68
CA LEU A 393 -9.00 -6.01 4.27
C LEU A 393 -9.63 -5.15 3.15
N ILE A 394 -10.96 -5.06 3.11
CA ILE A 394 -11.69 -4.40 2.01
C ILE A 394 -12.53 -3.27 2.58
N TYR A 395 -12.09 -2.02 2.40
CA TYR A 395 -12.76 -0.89 3.04
C TYR A 395 -12.83 0.40 2.23
N ASN A 396 -13.79 1.26 2.56
CA ASN A 396 -13.99 2.57 1.92
C ASN A 396 -14.03 2.54 0.38
N ASN A 397 -14.45 1.43 -0.23
CA ASN A 397 -14.67 1.35 -1.67
C ASN A 397 -16.09 1.82 -2.03
N ASN A 398 -16.25 2.34 -3.24
CA ASN A 398 -17.51 2.93 -3.71
C ASN A 398 -17.97 2.40 -5.07
N ALA A 399 -19.24 2.03 -5.21
CA ALA A 399 -19.83 1.68 -6.50
C ALA A 399 -21.32 1.99 -6.55
N HIS A 400 -22.00 1.71 -7.67
CA HIS A 400 -23.46 1.75 -7.67
C HIS A 400 -24.04 0.48 -7.03
N TYR A 401 -23.46 -0.68 -7.35
CA TYR A 401 -23.80 -1.98 -6.76
C TYR A 401 -22.55 -2.65 -6.17
N GLY A 402 -22.60 -3.12 -4.93
CA GLY A 402 -21.48 -3.85 -4.33
C GLY A 402 -20.27 -2.95 -4.10
N GLY A 403 -20.32 -2.08 -3.08
CA GLY A 403 -19.24 -1.14 -2.80
C GLY A 403 -17.92 -1.86 -2.53
N GLY A 404 -17.92 -2.78 -1.57
CA GLY A 404 -16.77 -3.65 -1.28
C GLY A 404 -16.64 -4.76 -2.32
N ILE A 405 -17.68 -5.58 -2.44
CA ILE A 405 -17.68 -6.78 -3.28
C ILE A 405 -18.98 -6.86 -4.11
N TYR A 406 -18.85 -7.16 -5.40
CA TYR A 406 -19.97 -7.58 -6.25
C TYR A 406 -19.69 -8.92 -6.93
N GLY A 407 -20.66 -9.83 -6.88
CA GLY A 407 -20.54 -11.16 -7.46
C GLY A 407 -21.71 -11.56 -8.36
N LEU A 408 -21.40 -12.09 -9.55
CA LEU A 408 -22.41 -12.56 -10.51
C LEU A 408 -22.07 -13.90 -11.17
N GLY A 409 -23.07 -14.80 -11.21
CA GLY A 409 -23.13 -15.89 -12.19
C GLY A 409 -22.35 -17.17 -11.86
N SER A 410 -21.94 -17.38 -10.60
CA SER A 410 -21.18 -18.57 -10.18
C SER A 410 -21.96 -19.40 -9.16
N PHE A 411 -22.56 -20.52 -9.60
CA PHE A 411 -23.48 -21.32 -8.79
C PHE A 411 -22.83 -22.18 -7.69
N SER A 412 -21.49 -22.27 -7.65
CA SER A 412 -20.74 -22.97 -6.61
C SER A 412 -19.24 -22.65 -6.65
N GLY A 413 -18.52 -22.93 -5.58
CA GLY A 413 -17.06 -22.95 -5.52
C GLY A 413 -16.40 -21.65 -5.05
N VAL A 414 -17.08 -20.50 -5.15
CA VAL A 414 -16.56 -19.21 -4.67
C VAL A 414 -16.39 -19.27 -3.15
N GLN A 415 -15.22 -18.90 -2.66
CA GLN A 415 -14.90 -18.84 -1.23
C GLN A 415 -14.61 -17.39 -0.83
N ILE A 416 -15.25 -16.92 0.23
CA ILE A 416 -15.00 -15.62 0.87
C ILE A 416 -14.75 -15.91 2.34
N THR A 417 -13.47 -16.06 2.74
CA THR A 417 -13.12 -16.51 4.09
C THR A 417 -12.15 -15.61 4.83
N ASN A 418 -12.32 -15.39 6.13
CA ASN A 418 -11.39 -14.58 6.92
C ASN A 418 -11.19 -13.17 6.34
N ASN A 419 -12.22 -12.52 5.80
CA ASN A 419 -12.09 -11.14 5.29
C ASN A 419 -12.71 -10.16 6.28
N THR A 420 -12.14 -8.95 6.36
CA THR A 420 -12.77 -7.81 7.03
C THR A 420 -13.26 -6.84 5.96
N ILE A 421 -14.57 -6.67 5.84
CA ILE A 421 -15.24 -5.85 4.82
C ILE A 421 -15.99 -4.73 5.52
N ALA A 422 -15.45 -3.51 5.49
CA ALA A 422 -15.96 -2.42 6.32
C ALA A 422 -16.01 -1.06 5.63
N LEU A 423 -16.94 -0.19 6.05
CA LEU A 423 -17.02 1.21 5.57
C LEU A 423 -17.20 1.37 4.05
N ASN A 424 -17.59 0.32 3.32
CA ASN A 424 -17.83 0.42 1.89
C ASN A 424 -19.21 1.01 1.61
N SER A 425 -19.33 1.71 0.48
CA SER A 425 -20.54 2.45 0.12
C SER A 425 -21.04 2.08 -1.28
N ALA A 426 -22.37 1.98 -1.42
CA ALA A 426 -23.01 1.84 -2.72
C ALA A 426 -24.42 2.43 -2.75
N THR A 427 -25.08 2.45 -3.91
CA THR A 427 -26.54 2.66 -3.96
C THR A 427 -27.27 1.45 -3.38
N ASN A 428 -26.75 0.24 -3.65
CA ASN A 428 -27.30 -1.02 -3.17
C ASN A 428 -26.15 -1.99 -2.83
N GLY A 429 -26.23 -2.66 -1.66
CA GLY A 429 -25.18 -3.60 -1.24
C GLY A 429 -23.84 -2.91 -0.99
N GLY A 430 -23.70 -2.19 0.11
CA GLY A 430 -22.46 -1.49 0.44
C GLY A 430 -21.28 -2.44 0.63
N GLY A 431 -21.47 -3.47 1.46
CA GLY A 431 -20.43 -4.47 1.75
C GLY A 431 -20.32 -5.48 0.62
N ILE A 432 -21.29 -6.40 0.55
CA ILE A 432 -21.34 -7.48 -0.44
C ILE A 432 -22.67 -7.43 -1.21
N TYR A 433 -22.63 -7.47 -2.53
CA TYR A 433 -23.80 -7.67 -3.39
C TYR A 433 -23.65 -8.97 -4.18
N LEU A 434 -24.63 -9.87 -4.11
CA LEU A 434 -24.61 -11.15 -4.83
C LEU A 434 -25.84 -11.36 -5.72
N GLU A 435 -25.58 -11.79 -6.94
CA GLU A 435 -26.59 -12.10 -7.96
C GLU A 435 -26.25 -13.43 -8.65
N TYR A 436 -27.20 -14.36 -8.77
CA TYR A 436 -27.03 -15.66 -9.42
C TYR A 436 -25.73 -16.40 -9.01
N THR A 437 -25.36 -16.33 -7.73
CA THR A 437 -24.14 -16.94 -7.20
C THR A 437 -24.34 -17.50 -5.80
N HIS A 438 -23.67 -18.61 -5.48
CA HIS A 438 -23.80 -19.30 -4.19
C HIS A 438 -22.42 -19.48 -3.52
N PRO A 439 -21.78 -18.39 -3.04
CA PRO A 439 -20.49 -18.48 -2.38
C PRO A 439 -20.61 -19.11 -0.98
N CYS A 440 -19.49 -19.64 -0.49
CA CYS A 440 -19.30 -19.90 0.93
C CYS A 440 -18.67 -18.64 1.56
N ILE A 441 -19.32 -18.07 2.56
CA ILE A 441 -18.84 -16.96 3.37
C ILE A 441 -18.59 -17.49 4.77
N ALA A 442 -17.34 -17.46 5.23
CA ALA A 442 -16.98 -17.98 6.55
C ALA A 442 -15.93 -17.13 7.25
N ASN A 443 -15.91 -17.10 8.58
CA ASN A 443 -14.89 -16.39 9.36
C ASN A 443 -14.74 -14.91 8.98
N CYS A 444 -15.78 -14.26 8.45
CA CYS A 444 -15.69 -12.88 7.98
C CYS A 444 -16.23 -11.89 9.01
N ILE A 445 -15.70 -10.66 8.99
CA ILE A 445 -16.34 -9.50 9.62
C ILE A 445 -16.90 -8.61 8.51
N VAL A 446 -18.20 -8.29 8.55
CA VAL A 446 -18.86 -7.37 7.61
C VAL A 446 -19.58 -6.28 8.38
N TRP A 447 -18.98 -5.08 8.44
CA TRP A 447 -19.34 -4.06 9.41
C TRP A 447 -19.38 -2.63 8.87
N ASN A 448 -20.34 -1.81 9.30
CA ASN A 448 -20.46 -0.39 8.94
C ASN A 448 -20.44 -0.09 7.42
N ASN A 449 -20.89 -1.00 6.57
CA ASN A 449 -21.09 -0.72 5.15
C ASN A 449 -22.46 -0.07 4.91
N THR A 450 -22.59 0.73 3.85
CA THR A 450 -23.83 1.46 3.53
C THR A 450 -24.29 1.26 2.08
N PRO A 451 -25.59 1.05 1.83
CA PRO A 451 -26.68 0.93 2.81
C PRO A 451 -26.72 -0.45 3.49
N ASP A 452 -26.32 -1.52 2.80
CA ASP A 452 -26.45 -2.89 3.29
C ASP A 452 -25.08 -3.53 3.57
N GLN A 453 -24.99 -4.35 4.61
CA GLN A 453 -23.83 -5.22 4.82
C GLN A 453 -23.73 -6.26 3.71
N ILE A 454 -24.84 -6.95 3.44
CA ILE A 454 -24.97 -7.94 2.37
C ILE A 454 -26.35 -7.76 1.71
N LEU A 455 -26.38 -7.75 0.38
CA LEU A 455 -27.60 -7.72 -0.41
C LEU A 455 -27.64 -8.90 -1.39
N LEU A 456 -28.75 -9.64 -1.39
CA LEU A 456 -28.97 -10.82 -2.23
C LEU A 456 -30.15 -10.58 -3.16
N LEU A 457 -29.96 -10.72 -4.47
CA LEU A 457 -31.06 -10.59 -5.44
C LEU A 457 -31.60 -11.94 -5.92
N THR A 458 -30.71 -12.90 -6.17
CA THR A 458 -31.03 -14.29 -6.59
C THR A 458 -29.96 -15.29 -6.11
N ALA A 459 -29.24 -14.89 -5.06
CA ALA A 459 -28.12 -15.62 -4.50
C ALA A 459 -28.53 -16.42 -3.26
N HIS A 460 -27.82 -17.52 -3.02
CA HIS A 460 -28.02 -18.45 -1.90
C HIS A 460 -26.66 -18.79 -1.28
N PRO A 461 -25.98 -17.82 -0.64
CA PRO A 461 -24.71 -18.08 0.01
C PRO A 461 -24.88 -18.98 1.24
N SER A 462 -23.87 -19.80 1.53
CA SER A 462 -23.72 -20.40 2.86
C SER A 462 -22.91 -19.43 3.71
N ILE A 463 -23.46 -18.99 4.85
CA ILE A 463 -22.80 -18.03 5.74
C ILE A 463 -22.68 -18.66 7.13
N ILE A 464 -21.45 -18.84 7.60
CA ILE A 464 -21.15 -19.47 8.90
C ILE A 464 -19.99 -18.77 9.60
N TYR A 465 -19.92 -18.87 10.94
CA TYR A 465 -18.84 -18.33 11.76
C TYR A 465 -18.41 -16.92 11.38
N SER A 466 -19.37 -16.04 11.09
CA SER A 466 -19.11 -14.67 10.62
C SER A 466 -19.83 -13.64 11.47
N ASP A 467 -19.19 -12.50 11.70
CA ASP A 467 -19.76 -11.37 12.39
C ASP A 467 -20.31 -10.35 11.38
N ILE A 468 -21.63 -10.21 11.33
CA ILE A 468 -22.30 -9.40 10.32
C ILE A 468 -23.35 -8.52 10.99
N SER A 469 -23.11 -7.19 10.94
CA SER A 469 -24.04 -6.21 11.51
C SER A 469 -25.45 -6.37 10.94
N GLY A 470 -26.44 -6.39 11.84
CA GLY A 470 -27.85 -6.56 11.51
C GLY A 470 -28.36 -8.00 11.64
N GLY A 471 -27.47 -8.95 11.96
CA GLY A 471 -27.80 -10.34 12.24
C GLY A 471 -28.05 -11.16 10.97
N TRP A 472 -27.26 -12.22 10.79
CA TRP A 472 -27.41 -13.16 9.67
C TRP A 472 -27.53 -14.61 10.14
N PRO A 473 -28.48 -15.38 9.60
CA PRO A 473 -28.66 -16.77 10.00
C PRO A 473 -27.47 -17.62 9.57
N GLY A 474 -27.07 -18.56 10.42
CA GLY A 474 -25.97 -19.49 10.15
C GLY A 474 -25.35 -20.02 11.43
N VAL A 475 -24.66 -21.16 11.36
CA VAL A 475 -23.94 -21.72 12.50
C VAL A 475 -22.77 -20.80 12.84
N GLY A 476 -22.62 -20.44 14.12
CA GLY A 476 -21.51 -19.62 14.59
C GLY A 476 -21.55 -18.15 14.18
N ASN A 477 -22.57 -17.70 13.44
CA ASN A 477 -22.68 -16.28 13.11
C ASN A 477 -23.06 -15.46 14.34
N ILE A 478 -22.45 -14.29 14.44
CA ILE A 478 -22.73 -13.28 15.47
C ILE A 478 -23.07 -11.93 14.82
N SER A 479 -23.53 -10.99 15.63
CA SER A 479 -23.82 -9.61 15.21
C SER A 479 -23.57 -8.70 16.40
N GLU A 480 -22.31 -8.67 16.82
CA GLU A 480 -21.83 -7.92 17.99
C GLU A 480 -20.77 -6.92 17.53
N ASP A 481 -20.53 -5.84 18.27
CA ASP A 481 -19.49 -4.88 17.87
C ASP A 481 -18.12 -5.59 17.78
N PRO A 482 -17.41 -5.59 16.63
CA PRO A 482 -16.10 -6.21 16.51
C PRO A 482 -15.04 -5.60 17.43
N LEU A 483 -15.30 -4.43 18.03
CA LEU A 483 -14.35 -3.68 18.84
C LEU A 483 -13.03 -3.43 18.12
N PHE A 484 -13.10 -2.87 16.91
CA PHE A 484 -11.92 -2.41 16.19
C PHE A 484 -11.16 -1.34 16.99
N ILE A 485 -9.82 -1.34 16.96
CA ILE A 485 -8.98 -0.38 17.69
C ILE A 485 -9.28 1.06 17.27
N ASN A 486 -9.26 1.36 15.97
CA ASN A 486 -9.54 2.70 15.47
C ASN A 486 -10.06 2.67 14.02
N PRO A 487 -11.33 2.30 13.81
CA PRO A 487 -11.90 2.19 12.46
C PRO A 487 -11.95 3.53 11.73
N SER A 488 -11.95 4.67 12.45
CA SER A 488 -11.91 6.01 11.83
C SER A 488 -10.55 6.35 11.19
N ALA A 489 -9.49 5.70 11.65
CA ALA A 489 -8.15 5.76 11.06
C ALA A 489 -7.85 4.52 10.21
N TYR A 490 -8.87 3.71 9.87
CA TYR A 490 -8.76 2.46 9.11
C TYR A 490 -7.91 1.37 9.80
N ASP A 491 -7.81 1.42 11.12
CA ASP A 491 -7.24 0.33 11.93
C ASP A 491 -8.36 -0.61 12.38
N PHE A 492 -8.42 -1.76 11.72
CA PHE A 492 -9.41 -2.81 11.94
C PHE A 492 -8.85 -3.98 12.76
N SER A 493 -7.73 -3.79 13.44
CA SER A 493 -7.24 -4.74 14.43
C SER A 493 -8.25 -4.85 15.59
N LEU A 494 -8.38 -6.03 16.18
CA LEU A 494 -9.32 -6.28 17.28
C LEU A 494 -8.77 -5.77 18.62
N GLN A 495 -9.65 -5.26 19.48
CA GLN A 495 -9.35 -5.03 20.90
C GLN A 495 -9.51 -6.32 21.71
N SER A 496 -8.84 -6.44 22.87
CA SER A 496 -8.77 -7.66 23.70
C SER A 496 -10.12 -8.26 24.12
N GLY A 497 -11.19 -7.46 24.21
CA GLY A 497 -12.53 -7.93 24.56
C GLY A 497 -13.44 -8.23 23.36
N SER A 498 -12.88 -8.30 22.15
CA SER A 498 -13.67 -8.46 20.93
C SER A 498 -14.37 -9.81 20.88
N PRO A 499 -15.66 -9.86 20.52
CA PRO A 499 -16.41 -11.12 20.36
C PRO A 499 -15.94 -11.95 19.16
N CYS A 500 -15.08 -11.39 18.31
CA CYS A 500 -14.53 -12.04 17.11
C CYS A 500 -13.30 -12.91 17.41
N ILE A 501 -12.69 -12.76 18.59
CA ILE A 501 -11.50 -13.52 19.00
C ILE A 501 -11.92 -14.96 19.32
N ASN A 502 -11.19 -15.94 18.77
CA ASN A 502 -11.41 -17.38 18.89
C ASN A 502 -12.83 -17.83 18.49
N ALA A 503 -13.54 -17.04 17.68
CA ALA A 503 -14.95 -17.26 17.37
C ALA A 503 -15.19 -17.80 15.95
N GLY A 504 -14.13 -17.94 15.14
CA GLY A 504 -14.19 -18.54 13.80
C GLY A 504 -14.46 -20.04 13.83
N ASP A 505 -14.59 -20.62 12.65
CA ASP A 505 -14.89 -22.04 12.45
C ASP A 505 -13.82 -22.92 13.11
N PRO A 506 -14.19 -23.77 14.10
CA PRO A 506 -13.25 -24.69 14.76
C PRO A 506 -12.60 -25.71 13.82
N ALA A 507 -13.15 -25.91 12.62
CA ALA A 507 -12.56 -26.76 11.59
C ALA A 507 -11.58 -26.03 10.66
N SER A 508 -11.51 -24.69 10.74
CA SER A 508 -10.55 -23.90 9.97
C SER A 508 -9.13 -24.02 10.54
N PRO A 509 -8.08 -23.68 9.76
CA PRO A 509 -6.71 -23.63 10.29
C PRO A 509 -6.62 -22.70 11.49
N LEU A 510 -5.87 -23.12 12.52
CA LEU A 510 -5.58 -22.29 13.70
C LEU A 510 -4.88 -20.99 13.30
N ASP A 511 -5.05 -19.97 14.14
CA ASP A 511 -4.28 -18.75 14.00
C ASP A 511 -2.80 -18.98 14.33
N PRO A 512 -1.88 -18.07 13.92
CA PRO A 512 -0.45 -18.25 14.11
C PRO A 512 0.01 -18.45 15.57
N ASP A 513 -0.78 -17.98 16.54
CA ASP A 513 -0.53 -18.16 17.99
C ASP A 513 -1.02 -19.54 18.51
N GLY A 514 -1.65 -20.34 17.64
CA GLY A 514 -2.12 -21.69 17.92
C GLY A 514 -3.54 -21.75 18.50
N THR A 515 -4.28 -20.64 18.54
CA THR A 515 -5.65 -20.64 19.02
C THR A 515 -6.67 -20.89 17.89
N CYS A 516 -7.95 -21.00 18.25
CA CYS A 516 -9.01 -21.12 17.25
C CYS A 516 -8.99 -19.88 16.36
N ALA A 517 -9.31 -20.02 15.07
CA ALA A 517 -9.28 -18.88 14.17
C ALA A 517 -10.21 -17.75 14.65
N ASP A 518 -9.72 -16.52 14.55
CA ASP A 518 -10.50 -15.32 14.71
C ASP A 518 -11.37 -15.07 13.48
N MET A 519 -12.47 -14.34 13.67
CA MET A 519 -13.21 -13.77 12.55
C MET A 519 -12.46 -12.55 12.00
N GLY A 520 -12.49 -12.38 10.68
CA GLY A 520 -11.88 -11.25 9.99
C GLY A 520 -10.50 -11.55 9.40
N ALA A 521 -9.89 -10.50 8.86
CA ALA A 521 -8.60 -10.57 8.16
C ALA A 521 -7.38 -10.47 9.07
N ILE A 522 -7.54 -9.86 10.25
CA ILE A 522 -6.47 -9.61 11.21
C ILE A 522 -6.80 -10.38 12.47
N TYR A 523 -5.98 -11.40 12.79
CA TYR A 523 -6.11 -12.13 14.04
C TYR A 523 -5.52 -11.33 15.21
N TYR A 524 -6.02 -11.59 16.40
CA TYR A 524 -5.56 -11.06 17.66
C TYR A 524 -4.52 -12.01 18.26
N ASP A 525 -3.26 -11.58 18.29
CA ASP A 525 -2.15 -12.40 18.79
C ASP A 525 -2.20 -12.54 20.32
N LEU A 526 -2.57 -13.74 20.80
CA LEU A 526 -2.56 -14.10 22.22
C LEU A 526 -1.19 -14.63 22.67
N SER A 527 -0.20 -14.74 21.78
CA SER A 527 1.14 -15.24 22.12
C SER A 527 1.89 -14.24 23.00
N GLY A 528 1.76 -14.43 24.31
CA GLY A 528 2.36 -13.57 25.34
C GLY A 528 1.36 -12.98 26.33
N ILE A 529 0.06 -13.18 26.12
CA ILE A 529 -0.97 -12.83 27.10
C ILE A 529 -1.10 -13.97 28.11
N PRO A 530 -0.81 -13.75 29.41
CA PRO A 530 -0.96 -14.77 30.42
C PRO A 530 -2.45 -15.04 30.63
N GLY A 531 -2.89 -16.30 30.44
CA GLY A 531 -4.30 -16.71 30.44
C GLY A 531 -5.06 -16.39 31.73
N VAL A 532 -5.46 -15.13 31.87
CA VAL A 532 -6.27 -14.56 32.94
C VAL A 532 -7.40 -13.78 32.30
N GLU A 533 -8.64 -14.19 32.59
CA GLU A 533 -9.86 -13.59 32.06
C GLU A 533 -10.56 -12.74 33.12
N VAL A 534 -11.32 -11.73 32.70
CA VAL A 534 -12.19 -10.90 33.54
C VAL A 534 -13.59 -10.81 32.94
N THR A 535 -14.62 -10.95 33.77
CA THR A 535 -16.02 -10.76 33.38
C THR A 535 -16.73 -9.88 34.41
N LEU A 536 -17.35 -8.79 33.97
CA LEU A 536 -18.22 -7.97 34.81
C LEU A 536 -19.68 -8.42 34.66
N GLN A 537 -20.32 -8.78 35.77
CA GLN A 537 -21.71 -9.24 35.82
C GLN A 537 -22.53 -8.25 36.64
N PRO A 538 -23.23 -7.28 36.02
CA PRO A 538 -24.09 -6.36 36.76
C PRO A 538 -25.30 -7.10 37.36
N ASP A 539 -25.67 -6.75 38.59
CA ASP A 539 -26.81 -7.35 39.30
C ASP A 539 -28.16 -7.03 38.61
N SER A 540 -28.18 -6.02 37.74
CA SER A 540 -29.34 -5.61 36.93
C SER A 540 -28.95 -5.42 35.47
N LEU A 541 -29.76 -5.97 34.56
CA LEU A 541 -29.59 -5.82 33.11
C LEU A 541 -29.92 -4.40 32.60
N SER A 542 -30.53 -3.55 33.43
CA SER A 542 -30.78 -2.15 33.12
C SER A 542 -30.48 -1.29 34.34
N ILE A 543 -29.34 -0.60 34.27
CA ILE A 543 -28.88 0.29 35.35
C ILE A 543 -29.22 1.73 34.97
N GLN A 544 -30.13 2.34 35.74
CA GLN A 544 -30.58 3.72 35.55
C GLN A 544 -30.30 4.52 36.83
N ILE A 545 -29.38 5.49 36.75
CA ILE A 545 -28.99 6.33 37.89
C ILE A 545 -29.86 7.60 37.93
N PRO A 546 -30.58 7.87 39.04
CA PRO A 546 -31.42 9.06 39.19
C PRO A 546 -30.65 10.37 39.16
N ALA A 547 -31.38 11.50 39.04
CA ALA A 547 -30.83 12.85 39.06
C ALA A 547 -29.94 13.14 40.28
N SER A 548 -30.31 12.61 41.45
CA SER A 548 -29.59 12.77 42.72
C SER A 548 -28.24 12.06 42.79
N GLY A 549 -27.91 11.21 41.81
CA GLY A 549 -26.86 10.20 41.95
C GLY A 549 -27.41 8.92 42.57
N GLY A 550 -26.57 7.90 42.68
CA GLY A 550 -26.92 6.58 43.19
C GLY A 550 -25.73 5.63 43.11
N SER A 551 -26.01 4.33 43.11
CA SER A 551 -25.00 3.30 42.94
C SER A 551 -25.57 2.11 42.18
N PHE A 552 -24.69 1.23 41.72
CA PHE A 552 -25.05 -0.07 41.18
C PHE A 552 -24.07 -1.13 41.66
N ASP A 553 -24.55 -2.36 41.74
CA ASP A 553 -23.80 -3.53 42.19
C ASP A 553 -23.49 -4.45 41.01
N TYR A 554 -22.34 -5.10 41.08
CA TYR A 554 -21.87 -6.08 40.09
C TYR A 554 -20.86 -7.05 40.71
N HIS A 555 -20.73 -8.22 40.11
CA HIS A 555 -19.65 -9.15 40.38
C HIS A 555 -18.52 -8.98 39.37
N ALA A 556 -17.28 -8.93 39.85
CA ALA A 556 -16.09 -8.98 39.01
C ALA A 556 -15.49 -10.39 39.06
N VAL A 557 -15.79 -11.21 38.06
CA VAL A 557 -15.25 -12.57 37.95
C VAL A 557 -13.86 -12.50 37.31
N ILE A 558 -12.83 -12.99 37.98
CA ILE A 558 -11.46 -13.06 37.45
C ILE A 558 -10.96 -14.50 37.51
N THR A 559 -10.57 -15.07 36.37
CA THR A 559 -10.19 -16.48 36.25
C THR A 559 -8.80 -16.64 35.66
N ASN A 560 -7.88 -17.30 36.37
CA ASN A 560 -6.62 -17.77 35.77
C ASN A 560 -6.84 -19.14 35.12
N ILE A 561 -7.08 -19.16 33.82
CA ILE A 561 -7.27 -20.38 33.02
C ILE A 561 -5.94 -21.07 32.66
N SER A 562 -4.80 -20.44 32.94
CA SER A 562 -3.50 -21.01 32.60
C SER A 562 -3.06 -22.12 33.57
N ALA A 563 -2.17 -22.99 33.10
CA ALA A 563 -1.58 -24.07 33.89
C ALA A 563 -0.57 -23.59 34.95
N TYR A 564 -0.30 -22.28 35.02
CA TYR A 564 0.71 -21.69 35.89
C TYR A 564 0.10 -20.56 36.74
N PRO A 565 0.63 -20.29 37.94
CA PRO A 565 0.28 -19.08 38.68
C PRO A 565 0.59 -17.82 37.87
N GLN A 566 -0.29 -16.83 37.92
CA GLN A 566 -0.15 -15.55 37.24
C GLN A 566 -0.17 -14.39 38.23
N THR A 567 0.51 -13.30 37.89
CA THR A 567 0.51 -12.06 38.69
C THR A 567 0.05 -10.91 37.82
N CYS A 568 -1.06 -10.28 38.19
CA CYS A 568 -1.64 -9.19 37.40
C CYS A 568 -2.19 -8.07 38.30
N ASN A 569 -2.64 -7.00 37.66
CA ASN A 569 -3.47 -5.96 38.22
C ASN A 569 -4.90 -6.14 37.70
N ALA A 570 -5.89 -5.84 38.56
CA ALA A 570 -7.27 -5.62 38.15
C ALA A 570 -7.67 -4.17 38.41
N TRP A 571 -8.27 -3.49 37.42
CA TRP A 571 -8.71 -2.10 37.59
C TRP A 571 -9.95 -1.82 36.73
N ILE A 572 -10.62 -0.70 37.02
CA ILE A 572 -11.83 -0.29 36.28
C ILE A 572 -11.67 1.12 35.75
N MET A 573 -12.07 1.32 34.49
CA MET A 573 -12.23 2.64 33.87
C MET A 573 -13.67 2.80 33.38
N GLN A 574 -14.06 4.02 33.03
CA GLN A 574 -15.33 4.26 32.35
C GLN A 574 -15.21 5.34 31.28
N CYS A 575 -15.94 5.17 30.18
CA CYS A 575 -16.13 6.18 29.16
C CYS A 575 -17.36 7.01 29.47
N THR A 576 -17.21 8.33 29.51
CA THR A 576 -18.31 9.27 29.73
C THR A 576 -19.21 9.40 28.49
N PRO A 577 -20.44 9.93 28.65
CA PRO A 577 -21.33 10.21 27.50
C PRO A 577 -20.74 11.15 26.44
N SER A 578 -19.71 11.94 26.80
CA SER A 578 -18.97 12.80 25.86
C SER A 578 -17.80 12.10 25.16
N GLY A 579 -17.61 10.79 25.36
CA GLY A 579 -16.51 10.01 24.78
C GLY A 579 -15.17 10.14 25.51
N THR A 580 -15.13 10.81 26.67
CA THR A 580 -13.89 10.97 27.46
C THR A 580 -13.76 9.81 28.45
N TRP A 581 -12.62 9.12 28.45
CA TRP A 581 -12.29 8.11 29.46
C TRP A 581 -11.90 8.74 30.80
N GLN A 582 -12.40 8.19 31.89
CA GLN A 582 -12.05 8.58 33.26
C GLN A 582 -11.90 7.34 34.15
N GLY A 583 -11.06 7.45 35.19
CA GLY A 583 -10.69 6.35 36.07
C GLY A 583 -9.28 6.53 36.65
N PRO A 584 -8.78 5.54 37.40
CA PRO A 584 -9.49 4.30 37.74
C PRO A 584 -10.64 4.52 38.75
N MET A 585 -11.78 3.86 38.52
CA MET A 585 -12.91 3.81 39.48
C MET A 585 -12.61 2.80 40.60
N LEU A 586 -11.98 1.68 40.22
CA LEU A 586 -11.29 0.75 41.10
C LEU A 586 -9.79 0.93 40.86
N GLU A 587 -9.10 1.48 41.86
CA GLU A 587 -7.63 1.58 41.86
C GLU A 587 -6.99 0.21 41.57
N PRO A 588 -5.82 0.15 40.91
CA PRO A 588 -5.23 -1.11 40.46
C PRO A 588 -4.95 -2.06 41.63
N VAL A 589 -5.71 -3.15 41.66
CA VAL A 589 -5.57 -4.21 42.67
C VAL A 589 -4.54 -5.20 42.17
N PHE A 590 -3.43 -5.36 42.88
CA PHE A 590 -2.42 -6.37 42.55
C PHE A 590 -2.86 -7.75 43.04
N LEU A 591 -2.93 -8.71 42.12
CA LEU A 591 -3.41 -10.07 42.32
C LEU A 591 -2.30 -11.09 42.04
N ILE A 592 -2.20 -12.09 42.93
CA ILE A 592 -1.45 -13.32 42.68
C ILE A 592 -2.46 -14.44 42.55
N LEU A 593 -2.67 -14.93 41.33
CA LEU A 593 -3.67 -15.94 40.98
C LEU A 593 -2.99 -17.31 40.81
N PRO A 594 -3.24 -18.30 41.68
CA PRO A 594 -2.84 -19.68 41.42
C PRO A 594 -3.38 -20.20 40.08
N ALA A 595 -2.75 -21.23 39.52
CA ALA A 595 -3.27 -21.91 38.33
C ALA A 595 -4.71 -22.41 38.58
N GLY A 596 -5.64 -22.12 37.67
CA GLY A 596 -7.05 -22.48 37.81
C GLY A 596 -7.84 -21.70 38.86
N ALA A 597 -7.30 -20.62 39.43
CA ALA A 597 -8.01 -19.80 40.42
C ALA A 597 -9.15 -18.99 39.77
N GLN A 598 -10.27 -18.86 40.49
CA GLN A 598 -11.40 -18.02 40.12
C GLN A 598 -11.81 -17.16 41.32
N LEU A 599 -11.88 -15.85 41.12
CA LEU A 599 -12.31 -14.85 42.10
C LEU A 599 -13.65 -14.26 41.64
N GLU A 600 -14.55 -13.95 42.57
CA GLU A 600 -15.87 -13.36 42.24
C GLU A 600 -16.32 -12.25 43.23
N PRO A 601 -15.47 -11.28 43.59
CA PRO A 601 -15.86 -10.23 44.53
C PRO A 601 -17.06 -9.42 44.06
N GLN A 602 -18.01 -9.22 44.98
CA GLN A 602 -19.10 -8.26 44.79
C GLN A 602 -18.61 -6.84 45.04
N ARG A 603 -18.98 -5.93 44.15
CA ARG A 603 -18.55 -4.53 44.13
C ARG A 603 -19.76 -3.62 43.96
N THR A 604 -19.64 -2.41 44.51
CA THR A 604 -20.61 -1.33 44.39
C THR A 604 -19.90 -0.12 43.80
N GLN A 605 -20.40 0.40 42.68
CA GLN A 605 -19.94 1.65 42.09
C GLN A 605 -20.86 2.79 42.48
N THR A 606 -20.32 3.85 43.08
CA THR A 606 -21.06 5.09 43.34
C THR A 606 -21.01 6.01 42.12
N VAL A 607 -22.16 6.56 41.73
CA VAL A 607 -22.30 7.53 40.65
C VAL A 607 -22.83 8.85 41.22
N PRO A 608 -22.04 9.93 41.19
CA PRO A 608 -22.43 11.19 41.83
C PRO A 608 -23.57 11.89 41.09
N GLY A 609 -24.33 12.72 41.81
CA GLY A 609 -25.40 13.54 41.23
C GLY A 609 -24.91 14.54 40.19
N SER A 610 -23.63 14.93 40.24
CA SER A 610 -22.96 15.81 39.28
C SER A 610 -22.46 15.11 38.01
N ALA A 611 -22.58 13.78 37.90
CA ALA A 611 -22.25 13.05 36.67
C ALA A 611 -23.08 13.57 35.49
N LEU A 612 -22.47 13.64 34.30
CA LEU A 612 -23.16 14.05 33.07
C LEU A 612 -24.32 13.10 32.76
N PRO A 613 -25.45 13.59 32.24
CA PRO A 613 -26.52 12.71 31.81
C PRO A 613 -26.12 12.00 30.52
N GLY A 614 -26.59 10.78 30.34
CA GLY A 614 -26.29 9.93 29.18
C GLY A 614 -25.77 8.56 29.56
N THR A 615 -25.43 7.77 28.56
CA THR A 615 -24.91 6.41 28.72
C THR A 615 -23.41 6.43 28.97
N TYR A 616 -22.98 5.70 29.99
CA TYR A 616 -21.58 5.44 30.31
C TYR A 616 -21.24 4.00 29.93
N LEU A 617 -20.05 3.79 29.39
CA LEU A 617 -19.47 2.46 29.22
C LEU A 617 -18.55 2.18 30.41
N TYR A 618 -18.82 1.12 31.17
CA TYR A 618 -18.09 0.77 32.39
C TYR A 618 -17.26 -0.50 32.15
N CYS A 619 -15.93 -0.41 32.26
CA CYS A 619 -15.00 -1.43 31.78
C CYS A 619 -14.02 -1.88 32.89
N GLY A 620 -13.96 -3.19 33.12
CA GLY A 620 -12.96 -3.85 33.96
C GLY A 620 -11.84 -4.45 33.13
N TYR A 621 -10.61 -4.41 33.64
CA TYR A 621 -9.41 -4.91 33.00
C TYR A 621 -8.62 -5.80 33.95
N VAL A 622 -7.93 -6.80 33.39
CA VAL A 622 -6.80 -7.48 34.03
C VAL A 622 -5.54 -7.34 33.19
N GLY A 623 -4.36 -7.21 33.80
CA GLY A 623 -3.10 -7.06 33.08
C GLY A 623 -1.99 -6.40 33.90
N MET A 624 -1.02 -5.74 33.27
CA MET A 624 -0.02 -4.90 33.97
C MET A 624 -0.45 -3.44 33.87
N TYR A 625 -0.95 -2.87 34.96
CA TYR A 625 -1.41 -1.49 34.97
C TYR A 625 -0.24 -0.48 34.85
N PRO A 626 -0.40 0.63 34.12
CA PRO A 626 -1.57 1.02 33.31
C PRO A 626 -1.51 0.55 31.84
N SER A 627 -0.41 -0.07 31.41
CA SER A 627 -0.03 -0.14 29.99
C SER A 627 -0.40 -1.43 29.27
N VAL A 628 -0.40 -2.58 29.94
CA VAL A 628 -0.66 -3.88 29.29
C VAL A 628 -1.98 -4.42 29.80
N LYS A 629 -2.96 -4.57 28.91
CA LYS A 629 -4.24 -5.24 29.18
C LYS A 629 -4.13 -6.66 28.65
N TRP A 630 -4.41 -7.64 29.50
CA TRP A 630 -4.47 -9.05 29.13
C TRP A 630 -5.89 -9.43 28.71
N ASP A 631 -6.89 -8.97 29.46
CA ASP A 631 -8.31 -9.16 29.14
C ASP A 631 -9.17 -8.00 29.68
N SER A 632 -10.39 -7.85 29.15
CA SER A 632 -11.33 -6.80 29.54
C SER A 632 -12.80 -7.23 29.39
N SER A 633 -13.67 -6.73 30.28
CA SER A 633 -15.12 -6.90 30.19
C SER A 633 -15.85 -5.63 30.55
N TYR A 634 -17.05 -5.42 29.98
CA TYR A 634 -17.79 -4.17 30.11
C TYR A 634 -19.30 -4.34 30.15
N PHE A 635 -19.99 -3.30 30.65
CA PHE A 635 -21.43 -3.12 30.50
C PHE A 635 -21.78 -1.62 30.51
N GLU A 636 -23.02 -1.30 30.14
CA GLU A 636 -23.52 0.08 30.12
C GLU A 636 -24.39 0.41 31.34
N TYR A 637 -24.33 1.67 31.78
CA TYR A 637 -25.35 2.25 32.66
C TYR A 637 -25.74 3.65 32.17
N THR A 638 -26.97 4.08 32.46
CA THR A 638 -27.45 5.41 32.04
C THR A 638 -27.66 6.33 33.23
N LYS A 639 -27.13 7.55 33.16
CA LYS A 639 -27.49 8.66 34.05
C LYS A 639 -28.64 9.44 33.42
N LEU A 640 -29.80 9.49 34.08
CA LEU A 640 -31.04 10.00 33.48
C LEU A 640 -31.01 11.52 33.20
N THR A 641 -30.66 12.34 34.20
CA THR A 641 -30.58 13.81 34.08
C THR A 641 -29.50 14.38 35.01
N THR A 642 -29.08 15.63 34.76
CA THR A 642 -28.22 16.41 35.65
C THR A 642 -29.02 17.27 36.63
N GLY A 643 -28.64 17.23 37.91
CA GLY A 643 -28.84 18.34 38.84
C GLY A 643 -30.14 18.39 39.65
N ASP A 644 -30.20 17.62 40.75
CA ASP A 644 -30.96 17.97 41.99
C ASP A 644 -30.37 17.32 43.27
N GLY A 645 -29.27 16.54 43.16
CA GLY A 645 -28.58 15.93 44.30
C GLY A 645 -27.44 16.79 44.84
N PRO A 646 -26.93 16.52 46.07
CA PRO A 646 -25.75 17.20 46.59
C PRO A 646 -24.57 17.04 45.62
N TRP A 647 -23.79 18.11 45.44
CA TRP A 647 -22.52 18.06 44.71
C TRP A 647 -21.54 17.21 45.51
N ILE A 648 -21.46 15.94 45.16
CA ILE A 648 -20.52 14.96 45.73
C ILE A 648 -19.59 14.58 44.59
N SER A 649 -18.28 14.74 44.77
CA SER A 649 -17.27 14.39 43.75
C SER A 649 -16.83 12.93 43.84
N ASP A 650 -17.67 12.07 44.42
CA ASP A 650 -17.28 10.72 44.84
C ASP A 650 -17.71 9.68 43.80
N TRP A 651 -16.70 9.04 43.20
CA TRP A 651 -16.82 7.93 42.25
C TRP A 651 -16.30 6.62 42.87
N ALA A 652 -16.35 6.49 44.19
CA ALA A 652 -15.81 5.32 44.87
C ALA A 652 -16.40 4.00 44.36
N CYS A 653 -15.50 3.08 43.97
CA CYS A 653 -15.79 1.67 43.89
C CYS A 653 -15.45 0.98 45.21
N THR A 654 -16.46 0.52 45.93
CA THR A 654 -16.31 -0.19 47.21
C THR A 654 -16.75 -1.65 47.08
N GLY A 655 -16.42 -2.50 48.04
CA GLY A 655 -16.84 -3.90 48.03
C GLY A 655 -15.88 -4.79 48.79
N GLU A 656 -16.03 -6.10 48.61
CA GLU A 656 -15.12 -7.07 49.22
C GLU A 656 -13.68 -6.92 48.70
N PRO A 657 -12.66 -7.13 49.54
CA PRO A 657 -11.27 -7.19 49.09
C PRO A 657 -11.06 -8.40 48.18
N PHE A 658 -10.13 -8.30 47.24
CA PHE A 658 -9.85 -9.43 46.34
C PHE A 658 -9.06 -10.50 47.10
N PRO A 659 -9.48 -11.78 47.11
CA PRO A 659 -8.66 -12.84 47.68
C PRO A 659 -7.30 -12.92 46.96
N GLY A 660 -6.20 -12.74 47.70
CA GLY A 660 -4.84 -12.67 47.13
C GLY A 660 -4.35 -11.26 46.79
N GLU A 661 -5.12 -10.23 47.16
CA GLU A 661 -4.69 -8.82 47.10
C GLU A 661 -3.47 -8.57 48.00
N THR A 662 -2.45 -7.91 47.46
CA THR A 662 -1.27 -7.48 48.24
C THR A 662 -1.08 -5.96 48.17
N GLN A 663 -0.72 -5.34 49.29
CA GLN A 663 -0.37 -3.91 49.31
C GLN A 663 1.02 -3.70 48.71
N ASN A 664 1.09 -3.26 47.46
CA ASN A 664 2.32 -2.71 46.88
C ASN A 664 2.20 -1.18 46.76
N ASN A 665 3.18 -0.46 47.30
CA ASN A 665 3.32 0.98 47.11
C ASN A 665 3.75 1.25 45.66
N PHE A 666 2.79 1.46 44.76
CA PHE A 666 3.07 1.92 43.41
C PHE A 666 3.62 3.34 43.43
N ILE A 667 4.70 3.57 42.67
CA ILE A 667 5.04 4.91 42.21
C ILE A 667 4.08 5.19 41.06
N LEU A 668 3.01 5.93 41.36
CA LEU A 668 2.06 6.37 40.35
C LEU A 668 2.82 7.11 39.24
N PRO A 669 2.50 6.86 37.96
CA PRO A 669 2.98 7.72 36.90
C PRO A 669 2.59 9.17 37.20
N PRO A 670 3.40 10.15 36.79
CA PRO A 670 3.17 11.54 37.09
C PRO A 670 1.79 11.94 36.58
N SER A 671 0.96 12.56 37.43
CA SER A 671 -0.40 12.99 37.11
C SER A 671 -0.48 14.12 36.06
N SER A 672 0.68 14.57 35.58
CA SER A 672 0.80 15.67 34.64
C SER A 672 1.98 15.46 33.70
N PHE A 673 1.80 15.89 32.46
CA PHE A 673 2.84 15.94 31.45
C PHE A 673 3.94 16.96 31.80
N ILE A 674 5.21 16.56 31.73
CA ILE A 674 6.35 17.43 32.05
C ILE A 674 7.41 17.37 30.95
N LEU A 675 7.86 18.53 30.48
CA LEU A 675 9.07 18.71 29.68
C LEU A 675 10.03 19.69 30.38
N SER A 676 11.20 19.20 30.78
CA SER A 676 12.23 20.01 31.44
C SER A 676 13.62 19.72 30.89
N ALA A 677 14.57 20.62 31.13
CA ALA A 677 15.96 20.44 30.72
C ALA A 677 16.90 20.90 31.83
N SER A 678 17.89 20.09 32.18
CA SER A 678 18.87 20.35 33.23
C SER A 678 20.25 19.82 32.85
N PRO A 679 21.32 20.64 32.94
CA PRO A 679 21.33 22.07 33.26
C PRO A 679 20.71 22.92 32.14
N ASN A 680 20.22 24.13 32.44
CA ASN A 680 19.79 25.12 31.45
C ASN A 680 19.88 26.55 32.07
N PRO A 681 20.83 27.41 31.67
CA PRO A 681 21.74 27.29 30.53
C PRO A 681 22.73 26.11 30.61
N PHE A 682 23.22 25.64 29.46
CA PHE A 682 24.05 24.43 29.35
C PHE A 682 25.30 24.63 28.46
N ASN A 683 26.32 23.77 28.63
CA ASN A 683 27.58 23.80 27.88
C ASN A 683 28.27 22.41 27.82
N PRO A 684 28.46 21.79 26.64
CA PRO A 684 27.64 21.91 25.45
C PRO A 684 26.42 20.98 25.46
N SER A 685 26.19 20.21 26.54
CA SER A 685 25.09 19.24 26.64
C SER A 685 24.12 19.50 27.79
N THR A 686 22.86 19.09 27.62
CA THR A 686 21.79 19.12 28.64
C THR A 686 20.95 17.85 28.58
N THR A 687 20.43 17.41 29.72
CA THR A 687 19.47 16.30 29.78
C THR A 687 18.07 16.86 29.71
N ILE A 688 17.30 16.40 28.73
CA ILE A 688 15.88 16.70 28.57
C ILE A 688 15.09 15.58 29.24
N ALA A 689 14.39 15.91 30.32
CA ALA A 689 13.52 15.00 31.05
C ALA A 689 12.06 15.19 30.60
N ILE A 690 11.43 14.07 30.28
CA ILE A 690 10.05 13.95 29.83
C ILE A 690 9.29 13.12 30.86
N ALA A 691 8.11 13.55 31.28
CA ALA A 691 7.24 12.76 32.12
C ALA A 691 5.89 12.60 31.43
N LEU A 692 5.53 11.35 31.12
CA LEU A 692 4.32 10.98 30.40
C LEU A 692 3.29 10.39 31.38
N PRO A 693 2.07 10.95 31.47
CA PRO A 693 1.00 10.38 32.31
C PRO A 693 0.44 9.07 31.73
N GLU A 694 0.53 8.89 30.41
CA GLU A 694 0.10 7.71 29.66
C GLU A 694 1.07 7.40 28.52
N ALA A 695 1.04 6.18 27.97
CA ALA A 695 1.87 5.82 26.84
C ALA A 695 1.40 6.56 25.57
N ALA A 696 2.33 7.15 24.83
CA ALA A 696 2.01 7.96 23.65
C ALA A 696 3.09 7.87 22.59
N ARG A 697 2.72 8.15 21.33
CA ARG A 697 3.69 8.39 20.27
C ARG A 697 4.32 9.77 20.47
N VAL A 698 5.61 9.76 20.76
CA VAL A 698 6.39 10.94 21.12
C VAL A 698 7.26 11.40 19.94
N HIS A 699 7.26 12.70 19.67
CA HIS A 699 8.24 13.38 18.83
C HIS A 699 8.89 14.53 19.60
N LEU A 700 10.16 14.40 19.95
CA LEU A 700 10.96 15.45 20.58
C LEU A 700 12.01 15.95 19.58
N ALA A 701 11.89 17.22 19.21
CA ALA A 701 12.80 17.88 18.29
C ALA A 701 13.31 19.22 18.83
N ILE A 702 14.52 19.60 18.45
CA ILE A 702 15.15 20.88 18.77
C ILE A 702 15.08 21.81 17.56
N TYR A 703 14.68 23.06 17.79
CA TYR A 703 14.57 24.11 16.77
C TYR A 703 15.42 25.33 17.14
N ASP A 704 15.90 26.06 16.14
CA ASP A 704 16.54 27.37 16.33
C ASP A 704 15.50 28.52 16.38
N LEU A 705 15.97 29.76 16.61
CA LEU A 705 15.12 30.95 16.67
C LEU A 705 14.29 31.23 15.41
N SER A 706 14.69 30.70 14.25
CA SER A 706 13.97 30.85 12.98
C SER A 706 12.91 29.76 12.76
N GLY A 707 12.79 28.81 13.69
CA GLY A 707 11.89 27.66 13.56
C GLY A 707 12.47 26.53 12.70
N ARG A 708 13.76 26.60 12.31
CA ARG A 708 14.42 25.54 11.57
C ARG A 708 14.77 24.39 12.52
N LEU A 709 14.48 23.16 12.08
CA LEU A 709 14.85 21.93 12.79
C LEU A 709 16.38 21.80 12.88
N VAL A 710 16.88 21.62 14.10
CA VAL A 710 18.30 21.51 14.43
C VAL A 710 18.69 20.06 14.74
N SER A 711 17.84 19.34 15.46
CA SER A 711 18.08 17.95 15.84
C SER A 711 16.76 17.25 16.15
N ASP A 712 16.64 15.99 15.77
CA ASP A 712 15.55 15.10 16.15
C ASP A 712 16.07 14.15 17.24
N LEU A 713 15.48 14.19 18.43
CA LEU A 713 16.02 13.50 19.61
C LEU A 713 15.25 12.21 19.93
N ILE A 714 13.93 12.22 19.75
CA ILE A 714 13.06 11.06 19.98
C ILE A 714 11.96 11.09 18.93
N SER A 715 11.74 9.96 18.26
CA SER A 715 10.57 9.73 17.41
C SER A 715 10.07 8.30 17.63
N GLY A 716 8.79 8.14 17.99
CA GLY A 716 8.14 6.84 18.16
C GLY A 716 7.41 6.67 19.49
N TRP A 717 6.89 5.47 19.75
CA TRP A 717 6.14 5.14 20.97
C TRP A 717 7.00 5.17 22.23
N ARG A 718 6.46 5.68 23.33
CA ARG A 718 7.06 5.67 24.68
C ARG A 718 6.00 5.34 25.72
N ASP A 719 6.38 4.53 26.70
CA ASP A 719 5.52 4.14 27.83
C ASP A 719 5.19 5.32 28.77
N ALA A 720 4.14 5.19 29.58
CA ALA A 720 3.89 6.13 30.68
C ALA A 720 5.06 6.12 31.67
N GLY A 721 5.45 7.28 32.20
CA GLY A 721 6.55 7.41 33.15
C GLY A 721 7.59 8.46 32.77
N ALA A 722 8.71 8.45 33.48
CA ALA A 722 9.81 9.39 33.27
C ALA A 722 10.82 8.85 32.25
N HIS A 723 11.18 9.68 31.26
CA HIS A 723 12.16 9.41 30.22
C HIS A 723 13.19 10.52 30.19
N GLU A 724 14.43 10.20 29.84
CA GLU A 724 15.51 11.17 29.70
C GLU A 724 16.24 10.98 28.36
N VAL A 725 16.59 12.09 27.71
CA VAL A 725 17.43 12.10 26.51
C VAL A 725 18.43 13.24 26.58
N THR A 726 19.65 12.97 26.16
CA THR A 726 20.71 13.98 26.16
C THR A 726 20.72 14.72 24.82
N PHE A 727 20.75 16.06 24.87
CA PHE A 727 21.00 16.90 23.71
C PHE A 727 22.45 17.38 23.74
N ASP A 728 23.26 17.00 22.74
CA ASP A 728 24.61 17.50 22.51
C ASP A 728 24.62 18.61 21.44
N ALA A 729 24.99 19.82 21.86
CA ALA A 729 25.05 21.01 21.02
C ALA A 729 26.49 21.46 20.71
N SER A 730 27.48 20.58 20.81
CA SER A 730 28.90 20.90 20.57
C SER A 730 29.15 21.57 19.20
N GLY A 731 28.45 21.12 18.16
CA GLY A 731 28.51 21.66 16.79
C GLY A 731 27.71 22.96 16.54
N LEU A 732 26.98 23.49 17.53
CA LEU A 732 26.05 24.61 17.37
C LEU A 732 26.63 25.93 17.95
N PRO A 733 26.26 27.11 17.41
CA PRO A 733 26.66 28.40 17.98
C PRO A 733 25.96 28.69 19.31
N SER A 734 26.59 29.43 20.23
CA SER A 734 25.89 29.91 21.45
C SER A 734 24.65 30.71 21.08
N GLY A 735 23.55 30.47 21.78
CA GLY A 735 22.27 31.04 21.39
C GLY A 735 21.08 30.35 22.00
N LEU A 736 19.90 30.69 21.46
CA LEU A 736 18.63 30.17 21.92
C LEU A 736 18.10 29.06 21.04
N TYR A 737 17.64 27.99 21.69
CA TYR A 737 17.01 26.82 21.07
C TYR A 737 15.69 26.51 21.76
N PHE A 738 14.84 25.75 21.09
CA PHE A 738 13.56 25.28 21.64
C PHE A 738 13.43 23.78 21.46
N ALA A 739 13.27 23.06 22.57
CA ALA A 739 12.84 21.67 22.56
C ALA A 739 11.32 21.63 22.44
N ARG A 740 10.79 21.07 21.37
CA ARG A 740 9.36 20.86 21.18
C ARG A 740 9.08 19.36 21.25
N LEU A 741 8.20 19.00 22.18
CA LEU A 741 7.71 17.65 22.40
C LEU A 741 6.25 17.59 21.94
N VAL A 742 5.92 16.61 21.11
CA VAL A 742 4.55 16.24 20.76
C VAL A 742 4.32 14.82 21.27
N ALA A 743 3.27 14.58 22.04
CA ALA A 743 2.90 13.27 22.54
C ALA A 743 1.37 13.13 22.46
N GLY A 744 0.89 12.36 21.48
CA GLY A 744 -0.54 12.37 21.11
C GLY A 744 -1.00 13.78 20.73
N ASP A 745 -2.08 14.26 21.34
CA ASP A 745 -2.63 15.61 21.11
C ASP A 745 -1.93 16.72 21.91
N ILE A 746 -1.00 16.37 22.81
CA ILE A 746 -0.31 17.31 23.68
C ILE A 746 0.98 17.78 23.03
N ALA A 747 1.15 19.10 22.89
CA ALA A 747 2.40 19.72 22.46
C ALA A 747 2.95 20.66 23.55
N GLN A 748 4.19 20.45 23.97
CA GLN A 748 4.89 21.33 24.92
C GLN A 748 6.22 21.81 24.32
N THR A 749 6.57 23.07 24.57
CA THR A 749 7.84 23.64 24.13
C THR A 749 8.63 24.18 25.32
N ARG A 750 9.92 23.84 25.39
CA ARG A 750 10.85 24.30 26.42
C ARG A 750 12.00 25.08 25.80
N LYS A 751 12.25 26.27 26.32
CA LYS A 751 13.38 27.13 25.95
C LYS A 751 14.69 26.53 26.47
N LEU A 752 15.71 26.46 25.62
CA LEU A 752 17.07 26.01 25.92
C LEU A 752 18.08 27.13 25.63
N VAL A 753 19.05 27.36 26.52
CA VAL A 753 20.08 28.40 26.38
C VAL A 753 21.47 27.74 26.35
N LEU A 754 22.11 27.75 25.19
CA LEU A 754 23.48 27.27 25.03
C LEU A 754 24.47 28.41 25.28
N LEU A 755 25.36 28.24 26.25
CA LEU A 755 26.47 29.15 26.54
C LEU A 755 27.78 28.39 26.29
N LYS A 756 28.64 28.89 25.40
CA LYS A 756 29.99 28.34 25.22
C LYS A 756 30.99 29.07 26.09
#